data_AF-A0A423TYR4-F1
#
_entry.id   AF-A0A423TYR4-F1
#
_cell.length_a   1.000
_cell.length_b   1.000
_cell.length_c   1.000
_cell.angle_alpha   90.00
_cell.angle_beta   90.00
_cell.angle_gamma   90.00
#
_symmetry.space_group_name_H-M   'P 1'
#
loop_
_entity.id
_entity.type
_entity.pdbx_description
1 polymer ?
#
loop_
_entity_poly.entity_id
_entity_poly.type
_entity_poly.pdbx_seq_one_letter_code
_entity_poly.pdbx_strand_id
1 'polypeptide(L)'
;MEALERNQESLKVVIEENSDANEPNKVEEEEPKTPRAYHRRKSSLQLRRSTSEDDPGIPVSISYKAGDDTVEVSNLSDGSFAIDSTDEPQISDLDLLLAATYVEDARDGRHSDFKVSEKHLKLYHMYQSRWGQFALYIIIILHLSLALFEKPAVYGLEMSYWASMTIEVGIICCYLFRLAHINLFTPVVRFWSDTKNILILVLSGLTFLDMVIYIGLVENDIFGVRWSRPLRPLFAVNFPEMKQIRRSFRNMRRTLPDVVNVLVLFFFSLAIFALMAFKLFGDRGLSWVDERPYFATYWDSIFDLYVLVTTANNPDVMMPAFDASPYYVIFFVAFLIICFFVYMNIILAVIYNNYRKHLKNEVKKSVFSKRQQLRKAYDILSVKVSSKKLVTRNRFIQLMKTLDKEKNPALINVLWIVLDGDRSDALDRAEFLKLADLLNVEVSAVVDRVPLIGHLFPKLYNSLPSRFVCRVVKHKAFQIFFDILTLINAIVIAIATPASDWDEITEWIFLSFFVLEITLKLYVQGASRFFKRMWNVFDFFVIGAAFIMAIAEEIKDDDDDSRLALDVLLVLRVLRLVKIIGSIDRFKVIVHTISKIGPSLLTYGGVLLSRAVGTVSARRANMGLTACTSARRMQGCRANARGTARGTSAGLQYIP
;
A
#
# COMPACT_ATOMS: atom_id res chain seq x y z
N MET A 1 -12.81 -32.23 -10.31
CA MET A 1 -12.13 -33.24 -11.14
C MET A 1 -11.82 -32.69 -12.54
N GLU A 2 -12.78 -32.27 -13.35
CA GLU A 2 -12.51 -31.65 -14.68
C GLU A 2 -11.58 -30.41 -14.66
N ALA A 3 -11.62 -29.60 -13.59
CA ALA A 3 -10.72 -28.45 -13.42
C ALA A 3 -9.29 -28.84 -12.95
N LEU A 4 -9.12 -30.06 -12.46
CA LEU A 4 -7.83 -30.67 -12.09
C LEU A 4 -7.24 -31.41 -13.31
N GLU A 5 -8.07 -32.08 -14.11
CA GLU A 5 -7.68 -32.68 -15.40
C GLU A 5 -7.25 -31.61 -16.41
N ARG A 6 -7.97 -30.50 -16.55
CA ARG A 6 -7.54 -29.38 -17.43
C ARG A 6 -6.27 -28.66 -16.95
N ASN A 7 -5.99 -28.67 -15.64
CA ASN A 7 -4.73 -28.17 -15.09
C ASN A 7 -3.58 -29.17 -15.27
N GLN A 8 -3.87 -30.49 -15.32
CA GLN A 8 -2.88 -31.51 -15.65
C GLN A 8 -2.57 -31.57 -17.16
N GLU A 9 -3.55 -31.34 -18.03
CA GLU A 9 -3.32 -31.23 -19.48
C GLU A 9 -2.49 -30.00 -19.85
N SER A 10 -2.78 -28.84 -19.25
CA SER A 10 -1.96 -27.64 -19.44
C SER A 10 -0.57 -27.74 -18.79
N LEU A 11 -0.39 -28.60 -17.78
CA LEU A 11 0.94 -28.96 -17.25
C LEU A 11 1.66 -29.99 -18.13
N LYS A 12 0.96 -30.91 -18.80
CA LYS A 12 1.55 -31.88 -19.73
C LYS A 12 2.09 -31.21 -20.99
N VAL A 13 1.35 -30.25 -21.56
CA VAL A 13 1.81 -29.47 -22.74
C VAL A 13 3.12 -28.72 -22.46
N VAL A 14 3.32 -28.22 -21.24
CA VAL A 14 4.57 -27.51 -20.84
C VAL A 14 5.72 -28.49 -20.52
N ILE A 15 5.42 -29.75 -20.22
CA ILE A 15 6.43 -30.78 -19.93
C ILE A 15 6.89 -31.48 -21.22
N GLU A 16 6.00 -31.71 -22.20
CA GLU A 16 6.36 -32.27 -23.51
C GLU A 16 7.14 -31.28 -24.39
N GLU A 17 6.88 -29.96 -24.30
CA GLU A 17 7.71 -28.95 -24.99
C GLU A 17 9.16 -28.88 -24.49
N ASN A 18 9.47 -29.47 -23.34
CA ASN A 18 10.82 -29.45 -22.74
C ASN A 18 11.56 -30.80 -22.84
N SER A 19 10.95 -31.85 -23.39
CA SER A 19 11.66 -33.12 -23.66
C SER A 19 12.37 -33.16 -25.02
N ASP A 20 11.95 -32.31 -25.98
CA ASP A 20 12.47 -32.34 -27.36
C ASP A 20 13.45 -31.20 -27.70
N ALA A 21 13.91 -30.44 -26.71
CA ALA A 21 14.88 -29.37 -26.92
C ALA A 21 16.33 -29.90 -26.93
N ASN A 22 16.68 -30.66 -27.97
CA ASN A 22 18.08 -30.92 -28.33
C ASN A 22 18.29 -30.78 -29.84
N GLU A 23 17.93 -29.63 -30.42
CA GLU A 23 18.52 -29.09 -31.66
C GLU A 23 18.16 -27.59 -31.83
N PRO A 24 19.02 -26.76 -32.47
CA PRO A 24 18.79 -25.32 -32.58
C PRO A 24 18.08 -24.94 -33.90
N ASN A 25 17.32 -23.83 -33.85
CA ASN A 25 16.76 -23.01 -34.94
C ASN A 25 15.39 -23.40 -35.53
N LYS A 26 14.33 -22.74 -35.05
CA LYS A 26 13.43 -21.83 -35.78
C LYS A 26 12.22 -21.54 -34.88
N VAL A 27 11.96 -20.28 -34.58
CA VAL A 27 10.73 -19.86 -33.89
C VAL A 27 9.85 -19.19 -34.94
N GLU A 28 8.85 -19.90 -35.43
CA GLU A 28 7.68 -19.31 -36.07
C GLU A 28 6.68 -18.86 -34.99
N GLU A 29 6.16 -17.66 -35.18
CA GLU A 29 5.18 -17.00 -34.32
C GLU A 29 3.80 -17.65 -34.47
N GLU A 30 3.25 -18.19 -33.38
CA GLU A 30 1.80 -18.31 -33.22
C GLU A 30 1.34 -17.60 -31.93
N GLU A 31 0.44 -16.63 -32.10
CA GLU A 31 -0.22 -15.90 -31.02
C GLU A 31 -1.09 -16.83 -30.16
N PRO A 32 -0.93 -16.85 -28.81
CA PRO A 32 -1.91 -17.47 -27.96
C PRO A 32 -3.06 -16.50 -27.64
N LYS A 33 -4.26 -16.92 -28.05
CA LYS A 33 -5.57 -16.33 -27.75
C LYS A 33 -5.69 -15.91 -26.27
N THR A 34 -6.24 -14.71 -26.08
CA THR A 34 -6.49 -14.02 -24.81
C THR A 34 -7.06 -14.90 -23.68
N PRO A 35 -6.50 -14.88 -22.45
CA PRO A 35 -7.14 -15.52 -21.30
C PRO A 35 -8.25 -14.65 -20.74
N ARG A 36 -9.49 -15.16 -20.78
CA ARG A 36 -10.65 -14.62 -20.05
C ARG A 36 -10.37 -14.62 -18.54
N ALA A 37 -10.86 -13.58 -17.86
CA ALA A 37 -10.68 -13.28 -16.45
C ALA A 37 -10.92 -14.49 -15.52
N TYR A 38 -9.89 -14.88 -14.77
CA TYR A 38 -9.97 -15.98 -13.80
C TYR A 38 -10.52 -15.48 -12.47
N HIS A 39 -11.76 -15.87 -12.13
CA HIS A 39 -12.32 -15.71 -10.81
C HIS A 39 -11.57 -16.62 -9.81
N ARG A 40 -10.73 -16.03 -8.96
CA ARG A 40 -10.13 -16.70 -7.81
C ARG A 40 -11.23 -16.96 -6.76
N ARG A 41 -11.95 -18.08 -6.88
CA ARG A 41 -12.86 -18.56 -5.82
C ARG A 41 -12.02 -18.83 -4.56
N LYS A 42 -12.43 -18.24 -3.43
CA LYS A 42 -11.83 -18.48 -2.11
C LYS A 42 -11.98 -19.97 -1.78
N SER A 43 -10.88 -20.71 -1.76
CA SER A 43 -10.81 -22.01 -1.09
C SER A 43 -10.56 -21.76 0.39
N SER A 44 -11.63 -21.88 1.20
CA SER A 44 -11.56 -21.79 2.67
C SER A 44 -11.58 -23.21 3.25
N LEU A 45 -10.55 -23.57 4.02
CA LEU A 45 -10.58 -24.76 4.87
C LEU A 45 -11.57 -24.51 6.02
N GLN A 46 -12.65 -25.29 6.11
CA GLN A 46 -13.67 -25.18 7.14
C GLN A 46 -13.53 -26.34 8.12
N LEU A 47 -12.92 -26.11 9.29
CA LEU A 47 -12.97 -27.09 10.38
C LEU A 47 -14.34 -26.98 11.07
N ARG A 48 -15.19 -28.00 10.92
CA ARG A 48 -16.46 -28.15 11.65
C ARG A 48 -16.24 -29.10 12.83
N ARG A 49 -16.53 -28.67 14.06
CA ARG A 49 -16.52 -29.54 15.24
C ARG A 49 -17.96 -29.98 15.49
N SER A 50 -18.28 -31.25 15.31
CA SER A 50 -19.55 -31.81 15.81
C SER A 50 -19.38 -32.07 17.30
N THR A 51 -20.01 -31.25 18.14
CA THR A 51 -20.21 -31.58 19.55
C THR A 51 -21.60 -32.17 19.68
N SER A 52 -21.71 -33.50 19.70
CA SER A 52 -22.80 -34.15 20.45
C SER A 52 -22.33 -34.20 21.90
N GLU A 53 -23.08 -33.56 22.79
CA GLU A 53 -23.03 -33.88 24.22
C GLU A 53 -23.36 -35.38 24.37
N ASP A 54 -22.69 -36.04 25.32
CA ASP A 54 -22.84 -37.46 25.70
C ASP A 54 -21.97 -38.50 24.96
N ASP A 55 -20.63 -38.35 24.94
CA ASP A 55 -19.68 -39.48 25.12
C ASP A 55 -18.20 -38.98 25.16
N PRO A 56 -17.30 -39.43 26.05
CA PRO A 56 -15.91 -38.96 26.09
C PRO A 56 -14.99 -39.56 25.00
N GLY A 57 -15.51 -40.28 24.00
CA GLY A 57 -14.73 -41.28 23.23
C GLY A 57 -14.72 -41.23 21.70
N ILE A 58 -15.17 -40.18 21.00
CA ILE A 58 -15.27 -40.19 19.51
C ILE A 58 -14.39 -39.09 18.85
N PRO A 59 -13.63 -39.40 17.76
CA PRO A 59 -12.66 -38.47 17.16
C PRO A 59 -13.29 -37.30 16.38
N VAL A 60 -12.53 -36.20 16.31
CA VAL A 60 -12.87 -34.96 15.59
C VAL A 60 -12.92 -35.22 14.08
N SER A 61 -14.10 -35.09 13.47
CA SER A 61 -14.25 -35.10 12.00
C SER A 61 -13.81 -33.75 11.42
N ILE A 62 -13.02 -33.77 10.34
CA ILE A 62 -12.58 -32.58 9.62
C ILE A 62 -13.12 -32.68 8.21
N SER A 63 -13.99 -31.76 7.81
CA SER A 63 -14.52 -31.72 6.44
C SER A 63 -13.84 -30.65 5.59
N TYR A 64 -13.44 -31.02 4.39
CA TYR A 64 -12.87 -30.11 3.40
C TYR A 64 -13.88 -29.90 2.27
N LYS A 65 -14.10 -28.63 1.88
CA LYS A 65 -15.00 -28.28 0.79
C LYS A 65 -14.21 -27.62 -0.34
N ALA A 66 -13.97 -28.36 -1.42
CA ALA A 66 -13.38 -27.85 -2.66
C ALA A 66 -14.39 -27.99 -3.81
N GLY A 67 -15.23 -26.96 -3.99
CA GLY A 67 -16.33 -27.02 -4.94
C GLY A 67 -17.60 -27.61 -4.32
N ASP A 68 -18.34 -28.42 -5.09
CA ASP A 68 -19.58 -29.07 -4.64
C ASP A 68 -19.35 -30.38 -3.87
N ASP A 69 -18.12 -30.89 -3.87
CA ASP A 69 -17.77 -32.13 -3.16
C ASP A 69 -17.33 -31.81 -1.71
N THR A 70 -18.02 -32.43 -0.74
CA THR A 70 -17.64 -32.48 0.67
C THR A 70 -16.88 -33.76 0.94
N VAL A 71 -15.59 -33.67 1.28
CA VAL A 71 -14.82 -34.82 1.77
C VAL A 71 -14.90 -34.81 3.29
N GLU A 72 -15.64 -35.76 3.86
CA GLU A 72 -15.64 -36.03 5.30
C GLU A 72 -14.50 -36.99 5.62
N VAL A 73 -13.54 -36.54 6.43
CA VAL A 73 -12.50 -37.42 6.98
C VAL A 73 -13.03 -37.97 8.30
N SER A 74 -13.69 -39.13 8.22
CA SER A 74 -13.96 -40.02 9.35
C SER A 74 -13.03 -41.23 9.23
N ASN A 75 -12.55 -41.73 10.38
CA ASN A 75 -11.62 -42.85 10.55
C ASN A 75 -10.13 -42.52 10.38
N LEU A 76 -9.52 -42.10 11.49
CA LEU A 76 -8.12 -42.42 11.79
C LEU A 76 -8.08 -43.87 12.29
N SER A 77 -8.10 -44.83 11.37
CA SER A 77 -7.61 -46.18 11.66
C SER A 77 -6.12 -46.19 11.30
N ASP A 78 -5.28 -46.52 12.29
CA ASP A 78 -3.84 -46.79 12.14
C ASP A 78 -3.61 -47.89 11.08
N GLY A 79 -3.55 -47.50 9.81
CA GLY A 79 -2.99 -48.27 8.73
C GLY A 79 -1.48 -48.04 8.72
N SER A 80 -0.78 -48.85 9.48
CA SER A 80 0.67 -48.85 9.65
C SER A 80 1.41 -49.14 8.33
N PHE A 81 1.95 -48.08 7.72
CA PHE A 81 3.34 -48.10 7.27
C PHE A 81 4.14 -47.28 8.28
N ALA A 82 4.31 -47.83 9.47
CA ALA A 82 5.26 -47.30 10.43
C ALA A 82 6.65 -47.50 9.83
N ILE A 83 7.23 -46.45 9.27
CA ILE A 83 8.68 -46.38 9.13
C ILE A 83 9.20 -46.48 10.57
N ASP A 84 9.95 -47.55 10.85
CA ASP A 84 10.50 -47.84 12.16
C ASP A 84 11.29 -46.62 12.64
N SER A 85 10.70 -45.90 13.60
CA SER A 85 11.16 -44.59 14.07
C SER A 85 12.47 -44.63 14.86
N THR A 86 13.12 -45.80 14.89
CA THR A 86 14.29 -46.11 15.72
C THR A 86 15.63 -45.83 15.03
N ASP A 87 15.67 -45.72 13.70
CA ASP A 87 16.91 -45.49 12.92
C ASP A 87 16.98 -44.12 12.20
N GLU A 88 16.11 -43.16 12.54
CA GLU A 88 16.23 -41.81 11.99
C GLU A 88 17.43 -41.06 12.59
N PRO A 89 18.38 -40.55 11.78
CA PRO A 89 19.47 -39.75 12.31
C PRO A 89 18.91 -38.47 12.96
N GLN A 90 19.26 -38.24 14.22
CA GLN A 90 18.84 -37.04 14.95
C GLN A 90 19.37 -35.78 14.23
N ILE A 91 18.46 -34.84 13.94
CA ILE A 91 18.82 -33.54 13.37
C ILE A 91 19.45 -32.68 14.47
N SER A 92 20.57 -32.02 14.16
CA SER A 92 21.13 -31.00 15.05
C SER A 92 20.16 -29.82 15.20
N ASP A 93 19.98 -29.31 16.43
CA ASP A 93 19.14 -28.13 16.69
C ASP A 93 19.51 -26.93 15.78
N LEU A 94 20.78 -26.80 15.39
CA LEU A 94 21.26 -25.78 14.47
C LEU A 94 20.69 -25.96 13.06
N ASP A 95 20.69 -27.19 12.54
CA ASP A 95 20.19 -27.51 11.20
C ASP A 95 18.67 -27.36 11.14
N LEU A 96 17.98 -27.72 12.24
CA LEU A 96 16.55 -27.48 12.39
C LEU A 96 16.22 -25.98 12.38
N LEU A 97 16.98 -25.17 13.13
CA LEU A 97 16.82 -23.72 13.16
C LEU A 97 17.13 -23.09 11.79
N LEU A 98 18.14 -23.60 11.09
CA LEU A 98 18.52 -23.15 9.75
C LEU A 98 17.42 -23.46 8.73
N ALA A 99 16.89 -24.69 8.74
CA ALA A 99 15.78 -25.07 7.87
C ALA A 99 14.52 -24.24 8.17
N ALA A 100 14.19 -24.01 9.44
CA ALA A 100 13.10 -23.13 9.85
C ALA A 100 13.30 -21.71 9.32
N THR A 101 14.52 -21.17 9.43
CA THR A 101 14.85 -19.83 8.91
C THR A 101 14.63 -19.72 7.40
N TYR A 102 15.02 -20.75 6.63
CA TYR A 102 14.78 -20.77 5.18
C TYR A 102 13.29 -20.87 4.81
N VAL A 103 12.51 -21.65 5.54
CA VAL A 103 11.05 -21.72 5.34
C VAL A 103 10.39 -20.40 5.70
N GLU A 104 10.83 -19.74 6.76
CA GLU A 104 10.34 -18.42 7.16
C GLU A 104 10.68 -17.34 6.11
N ASP A 105 11.91 -17.33 5.62
CA ASP A 105 12.33 -16.44 4.54
C ASP A 105 11.53 -16.67 3.24
N ALA A 106 11.22 -17.94 2.93
CA ALA A 106 10.40 -18.29 1.78
C ALA A 106 8.94 -17.85 1.95
N ARG A 107 8.38 -17.97 3.17
CA ARG A 107 7.02 -17.51 3.52
C ARG A 107 6.91 -16.00 3.33
N ASP A 108 7.85 -15.27 3.90
CA ASP A 108 7.83 -13.81 3.93
C ASP A 108 8.41 -13.19 2.65
N GLY A 109 9.03 -13.98 1.77
CA GLY A 109 9.68 -13.52 0.54
C GLY A 109 10.88 -12.60 0.82
N ARG A 110 11.73 -13.00 1.78
CA ARG A 110 12.98 -12.34 2.18
C ARG A 110 14.14 -12.98 1.42
N HIS A 111 15.25 -12.27 1.24
CA HIS A 111 16.47 -12.82 0.65
C HIS A 111 17.65 -12.25 1.43
N SER A 112 17.97 -12.89 2.53
CA SER A 112 19.04 -12.46 3.43
C SER A 112 20.14 -13.51 3.43
N ASP A 113 21.37 -13.03 3.34
CA ASP A 113 22.56 -13.85 3.53
C ASP A 113 23.04 -13.69 4.97
N PHE A 114 23.15 -14.81 5.69
CA PHE A 114 23.58 -14.86 7.08
C PHE A 114 24.64 -15.94 7.27
N LYS A 115 25.50 -15.76 8.28
CA LYS A 115 26.50 -16.76 8.67
C LYS A 115 25.79 -17.98 9.29
N VAL A 116 26.23 -19.19 8.92
CA VAL A 116 25.68 -20.44 9.46
C VAL A 116 26.26 -20.68 10.85
N SER A 117 25.60 -20.13 11.87
CA SER A 117 25.98 -20.28 13.27
C SER A 117 24.83 -19.83 14.18
N GLU A 118 24.58 -20.58 15.25
CA GLU A 118 23.41 -20.39 16.12
C GLU A 118 23.28 -18.95 16.67
N LYS A 119 24.40 -18.35 17.11
CA LYS A 119 24.43 -16.96 17.60
C LYS A 119 23.98 -15.97 16.52
N HIS A 120 24.42 -16.18 15.28
CA HIS A 120 24.11 -15.31 14.14
C HIS A 120 22.66 -15.48 13.68
N LEU A 121 22.11 -16.70 13.74
CA LEU A 121 20.69 -16.95 13.47
C LEU A 121 19.80 -16.32 14.55
N LYS A 122 20.18 -16.38 15.84
CA LYS A 122 19.44 -15.69 16.91
C LYS A 122 19.43 -14.16 16.71
N LEU A 123 20.57 -13.57 16.34
CA LEU A 123 20.65 -12.16 15.98
C LEU A 123 19.79 -11.83 14.75
N TYR A 124 19.78 -12.69 13.74
CA TYR A 124 18.91 -12.54 12.57
C TYR A 124 17.42 -12.55 12.96
N HIS A 125 16.97 -13.49 13.79
CA HIS A 125 15.59 -13.52 14.27
C HIS A 125 15.24 -12.30 15.14
N MET A 126 16.18 -11.81 15.97
CA MET A 126 16.00 -10.58 16.74
C MET A 126 15.86 -9.36 15.81
N TYR A 127 16.73 -9.25 14.80
CA TYR A 127 16.65 -8.22 13.76
C TYR A 127 15.28 -8.24 13.07
N GLN A 128 14.81 -9.44 12.74
CA GLN A 128 13.61 -9.67 11.96
C GLN A 128 12.32 -9.72 12.79
N SER A 129 12.41 -9.54 14.11
CA SER A 129 11.26 -9.46 14.99
C SER A 129 10.26 -8.40 14.53
N ARG A 130 8.95 -8.67 14.71
CA ARG A 130 7.88 -7.73 14.34
C ARG A 130 8.05 -6.38 15.05
N TRP A 131 8.47 -6.41 16.31
CA TRP A 131 8.76 -5.22 17.11
C TRP A 131 9.93 -4.40 16.56
N GLY A 132 11.02 -5.05 16.16
CA GLY A 132 12.17 -4.36 15.55
C GLY A 132 11.82 -3.69 14.22
N GLN A 133 11.00 -4.33 13.40
CA GLN A 133 10.49 -3.74 12.15
C GLN A 133 9.54 -2.56 12.42
N PHE A 134 8.63 -2.71 13.38
CA PHE A 134 7.67 -1.67 13.75
C PHE A 134 8.37 -0.43 14.31
N ALA A 135 9.37 -0.62 15.17
CA ALA A 135 10.21 0.46 15.69
C ALA A 135 10.91 1.23 14.55
N LEU A 136 11.47 0.51 13.57
CA LEU A 136 12.10 1.15 12.41
C LEU A 136 11.08 1.99 11.61
N TYR A 137 9.86 1.50 11.40
CA TYR A 137 8.81 2.26 10.70
C TYR A 137 8.45 3.55 11.45
N ILE A 138 8.33 3.50 12.78
CA ILE A 138 8.10 4.70 13.60
C ILE A 138 9.25 5.69 13.42
N ILE A 139 10.50 5.23 13.51
CA ILE A 139 11.68 6.10 13.37
C ILE A 139 11.72 6.76 11.98
N ILE A 140 11.38 6.03 10.91
CA ILE A 140 11.31 6.59 9.56
C ILE A 140 10.18 7.62 9.42
N ILE A 141 9.00 7.34 9.97
CA ILE A 141 7.87 8.28 9.97
C ILE A 141 8.25 9.55 10.74
N LEU A 142 8.86 9.41 11.92
CA LEU A 142 9.35 10.52 12.73
C LEU A 142 10.39 11.35 11.97
N HIS A 143 11.32 10.70 11.27
CA HIS A 143 12.34 11.39 10.49
C HIS A 143 11.74 12.22 9.34
N LEU A 144 10.72 11.68 8.67
CA LEU A 144 10.02 12.38 7.59
C LEU A 144 9.10 13.48 8.13
N SER A 145 8.50 13.31 9.31
CA SER A 145 7.60 14.30 9.92
C SER A 145 8.33 15.52 10.48
N LEU A 146 9.63 15.40 10.81
CA LEU A 146 10.47 16.54 11.20
C LEU A 146 10.42 17.72 10.21
N ALA A 147 10.19 17.44 8.92
CA ALA A 147 10.03 18.47 7.90
C ALA A 147 8.83 19.41 8.13
N LEU A 148 7.84 19.01 8.95
CA LEU A 148 6.68 19.83 9.30
C LEU A 148 7.00 20.87 10.38
N PHE A 149 7.97 20.57 11.25
CA PHE A 149 8.34 21.39 12.41
C PHE A 149 9.57 22.27 12.14
N GLU A 150 10.35 21.93 11.11
CA GLU A 150 11.53 22.66 10.69
C GLU A 150 11.20 23.82 9.73
N LYS A 151 11.93 24.93 9.83
CA LYS A 151 11.74 26.09 8.93
C LYS A 151 11.88 25.67 7.46
N PRO A 152 10.89 25.96 6.59
CA PRO A 152 9.63 26.68 6.83
C PRO A 152 8.55 25.77 7.45
N ALA A 153 8.29 25.96 8.75
CA ALA A 153 7.41 25.12 9.54
C ALA A 153 5.93 25.42 9.24
N VAL A 154 5.06 24.48 9.62
CA VAL A 154 3.61 24.73 9.63
C VAL A 154 3.28 25.76 10.71
N TYR A 155 2.35 26.67 10.41
CA TYR A 155 1.97 27.77 11.29
C TYR A 155 1.63 27.25 12.70
N GLY A 156 2.25 27.83 13.74
CA GLY A 156 2.04 27.47 15.14
C GLY A 156 2.78 26.23 15.65
N LEU A 157 3.51 25.49 14.79
CA LEU A 157 4.27 24.29 15.15
C LEU A 157 5.79 24.47 14.99
N GLU A 158 6.28 25.70 15.10
CA GLU A 158 7.72 25.96 14.93
C GLU A 158 8.52 25.37 16.08
N MET A 159 9.42 24.44 15.78
CA MET A 159 10.42 23.99 16.74
C MET A 159 11.71 24.79 16.60
N SER A 160 12.39 24.98 17.74
CA SER A 160 13.77 25.50 17.73
C SER A 160 14.69 24.62 16.89
N TYR A 161 15.68 25.24 16.24
CA TYR A 161 16.62 24.55 15.36
C TYR A 161 17.44 23.50 16.14
N TRP A 162 17.75 23.72 17.42
CA TRP A 162 18.47 22.74 18.24
C TRP A 162 17.67 21.46 18.47
N ALA A 163 16.33 21.57 18.54
CA ALA A 163 15.47 20.47 18.95
C ALA A 163 15.27 19.51 17.79
N SER A 164 15.04 20.07 16.59
CA SER A 164 15.05 19.28 15.36
C SER A 164 16.39 18.58 15.14
N MET A 165 17.52 19.25 15.41
CA MET A 165 18.85 18.66 15.26
C MET A 165 19.11 17.51 16.23
N THR A 166 18.78 17.66 17.51
CA THR A 166 19.03 16.60 18.49
C THR A 166 18.17 15.36 18.20
N ILE A 167 16.92 15.56 17.78
CA ILE A 167 16.05 14.45 17.34
C ILE A 167 16.65 13.78 16.09
N GLU A 168 17.09 14.55 15.10
CA GLU A 168 17.65 14.01 13.86
C GLU A 168 18.97 13.25 14.10
N VAL A 169 19.86 13.75 14.97
CA VAL A 169 21.06 13.02 15.41
C VAL A 169 20.68 11.72 16.11
N GLY A 170 19.69 11.73 17.00
CA GLY A 170 19.18 10.52 17.65
C GLY A 170 18.67 9.49 16.63
N ILE A 171 17.96 9.94 15.60
CA ILE A 171 17.48 9.09 14.50
C ILE A 171 18.64 8.49 13.69
N ILE A 172 19.65 9.30 13.34
CA ILE A 172 20.84 8.83 12.63
C ILE A 172 21.59 7.78 13.47
N CYS A 173 21.73 7.99 14.78
CA CYS A 173 22.31 7.00 15.70
C CYS A 173 21.52 5.69 15.68
N CYS A 174 20.19 5.74 15.70
CA CYS A 174 19.34 4.56 15.56
C CYS A 174 19.55 3.83 14.22
N TYR A 175 19.73 4.57 13.11
CA TYR A 175 20.05 3.98 11.81
C TYR A 175 21.43 3.31 11.79
N LEU A 176 22.44 3.94 12.37
CA LEU A 176 23.78 3.37 12.50
C LEU A 176 23.78 2.12 13.39
N PHE A 177 23.04 2.14 14.50
CA PHE A 177 22.85 0.95 15.35
C PHE A 177 22.18 -0.19 14.57
N ARG A 178 21.13 0.11 13.80
CA ARG A 178 20.46 -0.87 12.95
C ARG A 178 21.40 -1.44 11.89
N LEU A 179 22.22 -0.59 11.27
CA LEU A 179 23.22 -0.99 10.28
C LEU A 179 24.33 -1.87 10.90
N ALA A 180 24.78 -1.52 12.11
CA ALA A 180 25.73 -2.33 12.87
C ALA A 180 25.15 -3.72 13.20
N HIS A 181 23.87 -3.79 13.55
CA HIS A 181 23.19 -5.07 13.78
C HIS A 181 23.19 -5.96 12.52
N ILE A 182 23.01 -5.40 11.32
CA ILE A 182 23.13 -6.14 10.05
C ILE A 182 24.55 -6.69 9.86
N ASN A 183 25.57 -5.86 10.13
CA ASN A 183 26.97 -6.25 9.98
C ASN A 183 27.37 -7.42 10.90
N LEU A 184 26.70 -7.59 12.05
CA LEU A 184 26.98 -8.68 12.98
C LEU A 184 26.65 -10.07 12.38
N PHE A 185 25.49 -10.23 11.73
CA PHE A 185 25.06 -11.53 11.20
C PHE A 185 25.42 -11.79 9.74
N THR A 186 25.68 -10.75 8.94
CA THR A 186 26.08 -10.87 7.53
C THR A 186 27.60 -11.02 7.38
N PRO A 187 28.11 -11.80 6.41
CA PRO A 187 29.55 -11.82 6.09
C PRO A 187 30.07 -10.43 5.68
N VAL A 188 31.23 -10.02 6.21
CA VAL A 188 31.80 -8.66 6.02
C VAL A 188 31.95 -8.32 4.53
N VAL A 189 32.44 -9.26 3.71
CA VAL A 189 32.59 -9.07 2.25
C VAL A 189 31.24 -8.77 1.58
N ARG A 190 30.16 -9.47 1.98
CA ARG A 190 28.82 -9.22 1.45
C ARG A 190 28.23 -7.93 1.98
N PHE A 191 28.50 -7.58 3.24
CA PHE A 191 28.03 -6.33 3.84
C PHE A 191 28.56 -5.11 3.09
N TRP A 192 29.87 -5.07 2.82
CA TRP A 192 30.53 -3.98 2.09
C TRP A 192 30.30 -4.04 0.57
N SER A 193 29.89 -5.18 0.02
CA SER A 193 29.50 -5.28 -1.38
C SER A 193 28.05 -4.81 -1.63
N ASP A 194 27.18 -4.80 -0.62
CA ASP A 194 25.79 -4.39 -0.80
C ASP A 194 25.69 -2.85 -0.87
N THR A 195 25.41 -2.33 -2.07
CA THR A 195 25.27 -0.89 -2.33
C THR A 195 24.29 -0.20 -1.38
N LYS A 196 23.30 -0.93 -0.84
CA LYS A 196 22.29 -0.37 0.09
C LYS A 196 22.92 0.07 1.40
N ASN A 197 23.80 -0.77 1.95
CA ASN A 197 24.43 -0.52 3.24
C ASN A 197 25.40 0.66 3.13
N ILE A 198 26.17 0.70 2.03
CA ILE A 198 27.06 1.80 1.70
C ILE A 198 26.26 3.09 1.54
N LEU A 199 25.14 3.06 0.82
CA LEU A 199 24.32 4.24 0.61
C LEU A 199 23.74 4.79 1.92
N ILE A 200 23.27 3.94 2.84
CA ILE A 200 22.82 4.38 4.17
C ILE A 200 23.98 5.00 4.94
N LEU A 201 25.17 4.39 4.93
CA LEU A 201 26.34 4.91 5.63
C LEU A 201 26.78 6.27 5.08
N VAL A 202 26.86 6.41 3.75
CA VAL A 202 27.22 7.66 3.07
C VAL A 202 26.17 8.73 3.34
N LEU A 203 24.87 8.40 3.26
CA LEU A 203 23.81 9.35 3.56
C LEU A 203 23.87 9.84 5.01
N SER A 204 24.06 8.94 5.98
CA SER A 204 24.22 9.32 7.40
C SER A 204 25.43 10.25 7.61
N GLY A 205 26.55 9.98 6.93
CA GLY A 205 27.73 10.85 6.97
C GLY A 205 27.48 12.23 6.35
N LEU A 206 26.84 12.27 5.18
CA LEU A 206 26.48 13.51 4.49
C LEU A 206 25.48 14.35 5.28
N THR A 207 24.48 13.72 5.91
CA THR A 207 23.51 14.43 6.76
C THR A 207 24.18 14.98 8.01
N PHE A 208 25.08 14.23 8.65
CA PHE A 208 25.82 14.72 9.80
C PHE A 208 26.74 15.89 9.43
N LEU A 209 27.42 15.81 8.29
CA LEU A 209 28.26 16.89 7.78
C LEU A 209 27.45 18.16 7.49
N ASP A 210 26.29 18.03 6.83
CA ASP A 210 25.37 19.16 6.57
C ASP A 210 24.91 19.81 7.89
N MET A 211 24.66 19.02 8.93
CA MET A 211 24.29 19.55 10.24
C MET A 211 25.39 20.40 10.87
N VAL A 212 26.63 19.89 10.86
CA VAL A 212 27.79 20.62 11.42
C VAL A 212 28.02 21.91 10.68
N ILE A 213 27.95 21.89 9.34
CA ILE A 213 28.06 23.09 8.50
C ILE A 213 26.94 24.08 8.82
N TYR A 214 25.70 23.61 8.92
CA TYR A 214 24.55 24.47 9.23
C TYR A 214 24.68 25.14 10.59
N ILE A 215 25.12 24.41 11.62
CA ILE A 215 25.37 24.98 12.96
C ILE A 215 26.45 26.07 12.87
N GLY A 216 27.56 25.78 12.19
CA GLY A 216 28.63 26.76 11.98
C GLY A 216 28.15 28.02 11.26
N LEU A 217 27.28 27.90 10.25
CA LEU A 217 26.74 29.05 9.53
C LEU A 217 25.78 29.88 10.40
N VAL A 218 24.90 29.22 11.17
CA VAL A 218 23.92 29.90 12.03
C VAL A 218 24.59 30.66 13.17
N GLU A 219 25.60 30.08 13.81
CA GLU A 219 26.36 30.76 14.88
C GLU A 219 27.15 31.98 14.37
N ASN A 220 27.42 32.05 13.07
CA ASN A 220 28.08 33.20 12.43
C ASN A 220 27.07 34.16 11.76
N ASP A 221 25.77 34.02 12.05
CA ASP A 221 24.67 34.81 11.45
C ASP A 221 24.62 34.76 9.90
N ILE A 222 25.16 33.70 9.30
CA ILE A 222 25.11 33.47 7.85
C ILE A 222 23.89 32.61 7.50
N PHE A 223 23.14 33.02 6.47
CA PHE A 223 22.03 32.23 5.96
C PHE A 223 22.50 30.88 5.42
N GLY A 224 22.17 29.80 6.14
CA GLY A 224 22.44 28.42 5.74
C GLY A 224 21.20 27.70 5.19
N VAL A 225 21.37 26.97 4.09
CA VAL A 225 20.32 26.08 3.54
C VAL A 225 20.71 24.64 3.81
N ARG A 226 19.83 23.87 4.46
CA ARG A 226 20.03 22.43 4.65
C ARG A 226 19.66 21.65 3.39
N TRP A 227 20.67 21.09 2.72
CA TRP A 227 20.48 20.29 1.50
C TRP A 227 20.31 18.79 1.80
N SER A 228 20.52 18.35 3.05
CA SER A 228 20.29 16.96 3.46
C SER A 228 18.81 16.56 3.52
N ARG A 229 17.88 17.51 3.77
CA ARG A 229 16.45 17.23 3.98
C ARG A 229 15.78 16.48 2.83
N PRO A 230 15.96 16.86 1.54
CA PRO A 230 15.39 16.12 0.42
C PRO A 230 15.94 14.71 0.26
N LEU A 231 17.06 14.36 0.93
CA LEU A 231 17.66 13.03 0.91
C LEU A 231 17.07 12.09 1.96
N ARG A 232 16.33 12.59 2.98
CA ARG A 232 15.70 11.77 4.03
C ARG A 232 14.87 10.59 3.50
N PRO A 233 14.07 10.76 2.43
CA PRO A 233 13.33 9.65 1.82
C PRO A 233 14.19 8.49 1.34
N LEU A 234 15.45 8.74 0.98
CA LEU A 234 16.36 7.69 0.52
C LEU A 234 16.69 6.71 1.65
N PHE A 235 16.69 7.12 2.92
CA PHE A 235 16.80 6.17 4.04
C PHE A 235 15.65 5.17 3.99
N ALA A 236 14.42 5.67 3.82
CA ALA A 236 13.22 4.84 3.71
C ALA A 236 13.30 3.84 2.53
N VAL A 237 13.84 4.25 1.38
CA VAL A 237 13.97 3.36 0.21
C VAL A 237 15.04 2.28 0.41
N ASN A 238 16.11 2.58 1.15
CA ASN A 238 17.28 1.71 1.23
C ASN A 238 17.20 0.61 2.29
N PHE A 239 16.42 0.81 3.37
CA PHE A 239 16.25 -0.23 4.40
C PHE A 239 15.70 -1.56 3.81
N PRO A 240 16.16 -2.73 4.30
CA PRO A 240 15.72 -4.03 3.81
C PRO A 240 14.21 -4.27 4.01
N GLU A 241 13.63 -3.74 5.08
CA GLU A 241 12.22 -3.87 5.48
C GLU A 241 11.28 -3.23 4.46
N MET A 242 11.66 -2.08 3.88
CA MET A 242 10.87 -1.33 2.89
C MET A 242 11.05 -1.87 1.47
N LYS A 243 11.12 -3.21 1.34
CA LYS A 243 11.35 -3.90 0.06
C LYS A 243 10.33 -3.56 -1.02
N GLN A 244 9.07 -3.28 -0.66
CA GLN A 244 8.01 -2.99 -1.62
C GLN A 244 8.27 -1.67 -2.34
N ILE A 245 8.56 -0.59 -1.62
CA ILE A 245 8.88 0.74 -2.20
C ILE A 245 10.08 0.65 -3.15
N ARG A 246 11.13 -0.06 -2.73
CA ARG A 246 12.32 -0.25 -3.56
C ARG A 246 12.04 -1.09 -4.82
N ARG A 247 11.20 -2.11 -4.73
CA ARG A 247 10.77 -2.90 -5.91
C ARG A 247 10.04 -1.98 -6.89
N SER A 248 9.09 -1.19 -6.41
CA SER A 248 8.36 -0.20 -7.20
C SER A 248 9.29 0.81 -7.88
N PHE A 249 10.22 1.42 -7.14
CA PHE A 249 11.19 2.38 -7.70
C PHE A 249 12.11 1.75 -8.74
N ARG A 250 12.62 0.54 -8.48
CA ARG A 250 13.46 -0.19 -9.43
C ARG A 250 12.70 -0.53 -10.71
N ASN A 251 11.43 -0.91 -10.62
CA ASN A 251 10.62 -1.17 -11.81
C ASN A 251 10.39 0.11 -12.61
N MET A 252 10.03 1.21 -11.95
CA MET A 252 9.87 2.52 -12.59
C MET A 252 11.16 2.96 -13.32
N ARG A 253 12.31 2.83 -12.66
CA ARG A 253 13.62 3.14 -13.27
C ARG A 253 13.95 2.23 -14.45
N ARG A 254 13.54 0.96 -14.42
CA ARG A 254 13.77 0.01 -15.52
C ARG A 254 12.86 0.27 -16.72
N THR A 255 11.64 0.74 -16.49
CA THR A 255 10.71 1.15 -17.55
C THR A 255 11.13 2.45 -18.24
N LEU A 256 11.86 3.34 -17.55
CA LEU A 256 12.18 4.67 -18.05
C LEU A 256 12.97 4.67 -19.39
N PRO A 257 14.05 3.89 -19.58
CA PRO A 257 14.78 3.86 -20.86
C PRO A 257 13.90 3.53 -22.06
N ASP A 258 12.99 2.57 -21.92
CA ASP A 258 12.09 2.18 -23.01
C ASP A 258 11.09 3.30 -23.36
N VAL A 259 10.70 4.10 -22.36
CA VAL A 259 9.75 5.21 -22.52
C VAL A 259 10.43 6.47 -23.08
N VAL A 260 11.71 6.67 -22.77
CA VAL A 260 12.48 7.85 -23.25
C VAL A 260 12.45 7.97 -24.77
N ASN A 261 12.53 6.85 -25.51
CA ASN A 261 12.49 6.89 -26.98
C ASN A 261 11.20 7.51 -27.52
N VAL A 262 10.05 7.18 -26.92
CA VAL A 262 8.74 7.72 -27.30
C VAL A 262 8.60 9.17 -26.85
N LEU A 263 9.13 9.51 -25.66
CA LEU A 263 9.15 10.89 -25.19
C LEU A 263 9.98 11.80 -26.11
N VAL A 264 11.12 11.32 -26.60
CA VAL A 264 11.95 12.07 -27.57
C VAL A 264 11.14 12.36 -28.84
N LEU A 265 10.43 11.36 -29.38
CA LEU A 265 9.57 11.55 -30.55
C LEU A 265 8.44 12.56 -30.28
N PHE A 266 7.83 12.50 -29.10
CA PHE A 266 6.82 13.46 -28.68
C PHE A 266 7.36 14.90 -28.58
N PHE A 267 8.50 15.10 -27.91
CA PHE A 267 9.12 16.42 -27.80
C PHE A 267 9.57 16.96 -29.14
N PHE A 268 9.99 16.09 -30.07
CA PHE A 268 10.28 16.48 -31.45
C PHE A 268 9.03 16.97 -32.19
N SER A 269 7.90 16.24 -32.08
CA SER A 269 6.61 16.68 -32.63
C SER A 269 6.17 18.03 -32.04
N LEU A 270 6.26 18.17 -30.72
CA LEU A 270 5.96 19.42 -30.02
C LEU A 270 6.82 20.59 -30.54
N ALA A 271 8.12 20.35 -30.72
CA ALA A 271 9.07 21.34 -31.24
C ALA A 271 8.72 21.81 -32.66
N ILE A 272 8.23 20.92 -33.53
CA ILE A 272 7.76 21.26 -34.89
C ILE A 272 6.50 22.12 -34.82
N PHE A 273 5.50 21.71 -34.04
CA PHE A 273 4.27 22.49 -33.89
C PHE A 273 4.51 23.86 -33.26
N ALA A 274 5.45 23.95 -32.30
CA ALA A 274 5.86 25.22 -31.72
C ALA A 274 6.52 26.13 -32.74
N LEU A 275 7.33 25.58 -33.65
CA LEU A 275 7.95 26.35 -34.73
C LEU A 275 6.89 26.84 -35.72
N MET A 276 5.91 26.00 -36.02
CA MET A 276 4.77 26.37 -36.87
C MET A 276 3.92 27.46 -36.21
N ALA A 277 3.60 27.36 -34.92
CA ALA A 277 2.87 28.38 -34.18
C ALA A 277 3.62 29.72 -34.15
N PHE A 278 4.92 29.67 -33.81
CA PHE A 278 5.79 30.85 -33.81
C PHE A 278 5.76 31.58 -35.16
N LYS A 279 5.88 30.83 -36.27
CA LYS A 279 5.83 31.42 -37.62
C LYS A 279 4.44 31.83 -38.08
N LEU A 280 3.40 31.15 -37.60
CA LEU A 280 2.02 31.47 -38.00
C LEU A 280 1.48 32.68 -37.26
N PHE A 281 1.87 32.89 -36.00
CA PHE A 281 1.25 33.87 -35.10
C PHE A 281 2.19 34.98 -34.61
N GLY A 282 3.50 34.73 -34.51
CA GLY A 282 4.44 35.65 -33.82
C GLY A 282 4.55 37.05 -34.44
N ASP A 283 4.48 37.15 -35.76
CA ASP A 283 4.64 38.43 -36.48
C ASP A 283 3.31 39.18 -36.72
N ARG A 284 2.19 38.68 -36.19
CA ARG A 284 0.84 39.23 -36.49
C ARG A 284 0.37 40.31 -35.50
N GLY A 285 1.19 40.68 -34.52
CA GLY A 285 0.82 41.67 -33.50
C GLY A 285 -0.33 41.22 -32.59
N LEU A 286 -0.55 39.90 -32.47
CA LEU A 286 -1.53 39.33 -31.56
C LEU A 286 -1.03 39.45 -30.12
N SER A 287 -1.94 39.75 -29.20
CA SER A 287 -1.64 39.87 -27.78
C SER A 287 -2.61 39.05 -26.94
N TRP A 288 -2.10 38.55 -25.82
CA TRP A 288 -2.92 37.97 -24.76
C TRP A 288 -3.82 39.04 -24.12
N VAL A 289 -4.79 38.60 -23.31
CA VAL A 289 -5.64 39.49 -22.49
C VAL A 289 -4.80 40.37 -21.55
N ASP A 290 -3.69 39.84 -21.05
CA ASP A 290 -2.73 40.56 -20.19
C ASP A 290 -1.76 41.47 -20.97
N GLU A 291 -2.05 41.82 -22.23
CA GLU A 291 -1.23 42.64 -23.13
C GLU A 291 0.15 42.06 -23.48
N ARG A 292 0.41 40.79 -23.11
CA ARG A 292 1.65 40.10 -23.45
C ARG A 292 1.66 39.71 -24.93
N PRO A 293 2.82 39.74 -25.61
CA PRO A 293 2.90 39.34 -27.00
C PRO A 293 2.62 37.83 -27.16
N TYR A 294 1.79 37.50 -28.16
CA TYR A 294 1.33 36.13 -28.41
C TYR A 294 2.35 35.35 -29.25
N PHE A 295 2.81 34.18 -28.78
CA PHE A 295 3.83 33.34 -29.46
C PHE A 295 5.08 34.15 -29.88
N ALA A 296 5.56 35.03 -28.98
CA ALA A 296 6.61 36.01 -29.28
C ALA A 296 8.01 35.40 -29.49
N THR A 297 8.30 34.30 -28.81
CA THR A 297 9.55 33.57 -28.99
C THR A 297 9.29 32.09 -29.20
N TYR A 298 10.25 31.39 -29.80
CA TYR A 298 10.17 29.94 -29.99
C TYR A 298 10.03 29.18 -28.66
N TRP A 299 10.71 29.63 -27.61
CA TRP A 299 10.64 29.01 -26.29
C TRP A 299 9.29 29.22 -25.62
N ASP A 300 8.71 30.42 -25.75
CA ASP A 300 7.34 30.69 -25.28
C ASP A 300 6.34 29.81 -26.02
N SER A 301 6.52 29.67 -27.33
CA SER A 301 5.69 28.81 -28.19
C SER A 301 5.76 27.33 -27.77
N ILE A 302 6.95 26.81 -27.44
CA ILE A 302 7.11 25.46 -26.89
C ILE A 302 6.37 25.34 -25.56
N PHE A 303 6.52 26.32 -24.66
CA PHE A 303 5.90 26.27 -23.34
C PHE A 303 4.36 26.33 -23.42
N ASP A 304 3.81 27.25 -24.20
CA ASP A 304 2.37 27.42 -24.37
C ASP A 304 1.72 26.18 -24.99
N LEU A 305 2.37 25.58 -26.00
CA LEU A 305 1.91 24.32 -26.58
C LEU A 305 2.14 23.12 -25.65
N TYR A 306 3.22 23.10 -24.87
CA TYR A 306 3.44 22.05 -23.87
C TYR A 306 2.31 22.04 -22.83
N VAL A 307 1.91 23.22 -22.34
CA VAL A 307 0.76 23.38 -21.44
C VAL A 307 -0.53 22.97 -22.17
N LEU A 308 -0.67 23.29 -23.47
CA LEU A 308 -1.82 22.88 -24.27
C LEU A 308 -1.92 21.37 -24.47
N VAL A 309 -0.81 20.63 -24.56
CA VAL A 309 -0.88 19.16 -24.60
C VAL A 309 -1.56 18.63 -23.34
N THR A 310 -1.40 19.28 -22.19
CA THR A 310 -2.10 18.92 -20.95
C THR A 310 -3.52 19.48 -20.85
N THR A 311 -3.98 20.22 -21.87
CA THR A 311 -5.28 20.91 -21.94
C THR A 311 -5.52 21.93 -20.81
N ALA A 312 -4.46 22.38 -20.13
CA ALA A 312 -4.58 23.26 -18.96
C ALA A 312 -4.86 24.73 -19.32
N ASN A 313 -4.47 25.18 -20.52
CA ASN A 313 -4.69 26.54 -21.03
C ASN A 313 -5.66 26.57 -22.23
N ASN A 314 -6.52 25.55 -22.39
CA ASN A 314 -7.57 25.53 -23.40
C ASN A 314 -8.91 26.00 -22.76
N PRO A 315 -9.64 26.97 -23.34
CA PRO A 315 -9.49 27.57 -24.67
C PRO A 315 -8.54 28.77 -24.75
N ASP A 316 -8.04 29.28 -23.63
CA ASP A 316 -7.34 30.58 -23.53
C ASP A 316 -6.21 30.78 -24.54
N VAL A 317 -5.40 29.74 -24.80
CA VAL A 317 -4.30 29.81 -25.79
C VAL A 317 -4.75 29.99 -27.22
N MET A 318 -5.97 29.59 -27.54
CA MET A 318 -6.52 29.68 -28.89
C MET A 318 -7.27 30.99 -29.11
N MET A 319 -7.79 31.64 -28.06
CA MET A 319 -8.69 32.78 -28.19
C MET A 319 -8.12 33.96 -29.00
N PRO A 320 -6.89 34.45 -28.76
CA PRO A 320 -6.35 35.57 -29.55
C PRO A 320 -6.23 35.26 -31.05
N ALA A 321 -5.90 34.01 -31.39
CA ALA A 321 -5.86 33.57 -32.78
C ALA A 321 -7.28 33.43 -33.35
N PHE A 322 -8.22 32.89 -32.57
CA PHE A 322 -9.60 32.69 -33.00
C PHE A 322 -10.32 34.00 -33.33
N ASP A 323 -10.15 35.01 -32.46
CA ASP A 323 -10.74 36.33 -32.65
C ASP A 323 -10.18 37.05 -33.89
N ALA A 324 -8.92 36.77 -34.24
CA ALA A 324 -8.31 37.28 -35.47
C ALA A 324 -8.79 36.55 -36.73
N SER A 325 -8.96 35.22 -36.67
CA SER A 325 -9.62 34.46 -37.72
C SER A 325 -10.14 33.11 -37.22
N PRO A 326 -11.41 32.74 -37.53
CA PRO A 326 -11.97 31.47 -37.11
C PRO A 326 -11.21 30.25 -37.67
N TYR A 327 -10.50 30.40 -38.79
CA TYR A 327 -9.77 29.31 -39.43
C TYR A 327 -8.57 28.82 -38.61
N TYR A 328 -8.03 29.64 -37.69
CA TYR A 328 -6.89 29.22 -36.86
C TYR A 328 -7.23 28.12 -35.86
N VAL A 329 -8.51 27.84 -35.59
CA VAL A 329 -8.94 26.67 -34.81
C VAL A 329 -8.38 25.37 -35.40
N ILE A 330 -8.27 25.30 -36.73
CA ILE A 330 -7.78 24.10 -37.43
C ILE A 330 -6.37 23.73 -36.94
N PHE A 331 -5.51 24.72 -36.67
CA PHE A 331 -4.16 24.49 -36.14
C PHE A 331 -4.23 23.82 -34.76
N PHE A 332 -5.01 24.38 -33.82
CA PHE A 332 -5.11 23.88 -32.45
C PHE A 332 -5.82 22.52 -32.38
N VAL A 333 -6.86 22.30 -33.19
CA VAL A 333 -7.55 21.01 -33.28
C VAL A 333 -6.61 19.94 -33.85
N ALA A 334 -5.87 20.23 -34.92
CA ALA A 334 -4.89 19.30 -35.47
C ALA A 334 -3.79 18.98 -34.45
N PHE A 335 -3.30 20.00 -33.72
CA PHE A 335 -2.34 19.82 -32.64
C PHE A 335 -2.87 18.90 -31.54
N LEU A 336 -4.11 19.10 -31.06
CA LEU A 336 -4.70 18.27 -30.01
C LEU A 336 -4.94 16.82 -30.48
N ILE A 337 -5.40 16.61 -31.72
CA ILE A 337 -5.55 15.26 -32.29
C ILE A 337 -4.20 14.52 -32.25
N ILE A 338 -3.13 15.16 -32.70
CA ILE A 338 -1.82 14.52 -32.82
C ILE A 338 -1.13 14.42 -31.45
N CYS A 339 -0.93 15.55 -30.77
CA CYS A 339 -0.10 15.61 -29.55
C CYS A 339 -0.82 15.12 -28.30
N PHE A 340 -2.12 15.38 -28.15
CA PHE A 340 -2.88 14.90 -27.00
C PHE A 340 -3.47 13.51 -27.27
N PHE A 341 -4.34 13.35 -28.26
CA PHE A 341 -5.05 12.08 -28.44
C PHE A 341 -4.14 10.95 -28.95
N VAL A 342 -3.22 11.21 -29.88
CA VAL A 342 -2.33 10.15 -30.39
C VAL A 342 -1.13 9.96 -29.45
N TYR A 343 -0.30 10.98 -29.24
CA TYR A 343 0.95 10.81 -28.48
C TYR A 343 0.75 10.47 -27.00
N MET A 344 -0.15 11.13 -26.26
CA MET A 344 -0.34 10.81 -24.83
C MET A 344 -0.85 9.37 -24.62
N ASN A 345 -1.71 8.88 -25.52
CA ASN A 345 -2.19 7.51 -25.48
C ASN A 345 -1.11 6.49 -25.87
N ILE A 346 -0.25 6.80 -26.86
CA ILE A 346 0.91 5.95 -27.19
C ILE A 346 1.88 5.90 -26.01
N ILE A 347 2.21 7.03 -25.39
CA ILE A 347 3.08 7.10 -24.21
C ILE A 347 2.50 6.23 -23.09
N LEU A 348 1.20 6.36 -22.80
CA LEU A 348 0.51 5.55 -21.79
C LEU A 348 0.60 4.05 -22.09
N ALA A 349 0.35 3.64 -23.34
CA ALA A 349 0.41 2.25 -23.77
C ALA A 349 1.82 1.67 -23.63
N VAL A 350 2.84 2.42 -24.02
CA VAL A 350 4.25 2.01 -23.93
C VAL A 350 4.69 1.87 -22.47
N ILE A 351 4.34 2.84 -21.61
CA ILE A 351 4.59 2.75 -20.16
C ILE A 351 3.93 1.49 -19.59
N TYR A 352 2.66 1.25 -19.91
CA TYR A 352 1.90 0.12 -19.40
C TYR A 352 2.52 -1.23 -19.81
N ASN A 353 2.82 -1.41 -21.09
CA ASN A 353 3.37 -2.66 -21.62
C ASN A 353 4.75 -2.97 -21.04
N ASN A 354 5.65 -1.97 -20.97
CA ASN A 354 6.98 -2.15 -20.41
C ASN A 354 6.94 -2.36 -18.89
N TYR A 355 6.10 -1.61 -18.16
CA TYR A 355 5.89 -1.84 -16.73
C TYR A 355 5.36 -3.25 -16.44
N ARG A 356 4.36 -3.71 -17.21
CA ARG A 356 3.80 -5.07 -17.08
C ARG A 356 4.86 -6.15 -17.34
N LYS A 357 5.70 -5.96 -18.37
CA LYS A 357 6.83 -6.85 -18.70
C LYS A 357 7.84 -6.94 -17.55
N HIS A 358 8.27 -5.80 -16.99
CA HIS A 358 9.20 -5.78 -15.86
C HIS A 358 8.60 -6.39 -14.58
N LEU A 359 7.32 -6.09 -14.30
CA LEU A 359 6.61 -6.67 -13.16
C LEU A 359 6.53 -8.20 -13.27
N LYS A 360 6.20 -8.73 -14.46
CA LYS A 360 6.17 -10.19 -14.72
C LYS A 360 7.53 -10.84 -14.42
N ASN A 361 8.62 -10.24 -14.90
CA ASN A 361 9.97 -10.76 -14.68
C ASN A 361 10.39 -10.71 -13.20
N GLU A 362 9.99 -9.65 -12.47
CA GLU A 362 10.26 -9.55 -11.04
C GLU A 362 9.47 -10.59 -10.23
N VAL A 363 8.19 -10.80 -10.56
CA VAL A 363 7.37 -11.85 -9.93
C VAL A 363 7.99 -13.23 -10.19
N LYS A 364 8.42 -13.53 -11.43
CA LYS A 364 9.12 -14.78 -11.76
C LYS A 364 10.38 -14.97 -10.91
N LYS A 365 11.21 -13.93 -10.78
CA LYS A 365 12.42 -13.97 -9.94
C LYS A 365 12.09 -14.17 -8.45
N SER A 366 11.02 -13.55 -7.95
CA SER A 366 10.57 -13.72 -6.56
C SER A 366 10.09 -15.15 -6.29
N VAL A 367 9.34 -15.75 -7.21
CA VAL A 367 8.88 -17.15 -7.10
C VAL A 367 10.06 -18.12 -7.16
N PHE A 368 11.02 -17.87 -8.06
CA PHE A 368 12.23 -18.69 -8.16
C PHE A 368 13.05 -18.65 -6.85
N SER A 369 13.29 -17.46 -6.32
CA SER A 369 14.00 -17.27 -5.04
C SER A 369 13.30 -17.99 -3.88
N LYS A 370 11.96 -17.89 -3.81
CA LYS A 370 11.15 -18.60 -2.81
C LYS A 370 11.35 -20.12 -2.91
N ARG A 371 11.24 -20.68 -4.12
CA ARG A 371 11.46 -22.11 -4.36
C ARG A 371 12.89 -22.53 -4.03
N GLN A 372 13.89 -21.69 -4.32
CA GLN A 372 15.29 -21.99 -3.99
C GLN A 372 15.54 -22.09 -2.48
N GLN A 373 14.92 -21.22 -1.68
CA GLN A 373 15.01 -21.29 -0.21
C GLN A 373 14.34 -22.55 0.34
N LEU A 374 13.16 -22.90 -0.17
CA LEU A 374 12.51 -24.15 0.21
C LEU A 374 13.30 -25.39 -0.22
N ARG A 375 14.00 -25.34 -1.35
CA ARG A 375 14.93 -26.40 -1.76
C ARG A 375 16.05 -26.57 -0.74
N LYS A 376 16.67 -25.47 -0.28
CA LYS A 376 17.70 -25.51 0.76
C LYS A 376 17.17 -26.11 2.07
N ALA A 377 15.98 -25.68 2.50
CA ALA A 377 15.33 -26.26 3.68
C ALA A 377 15.05 -27.75 3.51
N TYR A 378 14.54 -28.17 2.36
CA TYR A 378 14.28 -29.56 2.03
C TYR A 378 15.56 -30.40 2.04
N ASP A 379 16.64 -29.91 1.43
CA ASP A 379 17.91 -30.62 1.39
C ASP A 379 18.50 -30.86 2.79
N ILE A 380 18.28 -29.94 3.74
CA ILE A 380 18.68 -30.08 5.15
C ILE A 380 17.77 -31.09 5.89
N LEU A 381 16.46 -31.01 5.65
CA LEU A 381 15.47 -31.84 6.37
C LEU A 381 15.31 -33.26 5.81
N SER A 382 15.69 -33.48 4.55
CA SER A 382 15.45 -34.77 3.88
C SER A 382 16.30 -35.90 4.46
N VAL A 383 15.69 -37.06 4.66
CA VAL A 383 16.34 -38.34 4.94
C VAL A 383 16.35 -39.15 3.65
N LYS A 384 17.44 -39.91 3.41
CA LYS A 384 17.45 -40.89 2.32
C LYS A 384 16.71 -42.14 2.80
N VAL A 385 15.50 -42.35 2.29
CA VAL A 385 14.71 -43.57 2.51
C VAL A 385 14.61 -44.28 1.17
N SER A 386 15.09 -45.52 1.09
CA SER A 386 14.99 -46.37 -0.11
C SER A 386 15.44 -45.67 -1.41
N SER A 387 16.62 -45.02 -1.37
CA SER A 387 17.23 -44.25 -2.48
C SER A 387 16.56 -42.93 -2.87
N LYS A 388 15.42 -42.57 -2.26
CA LYS A 388 14.77 -41.26 -2.45
C LYS A 388 14.99 -40.36 -1.23
N LYS A 389 15.18 -39.07 -1.47
CA LYS A 389 15.16 -38.06 -0.40
C LYS A 389 13.70 -37.78 -0.05
N LEU A 390 13.33 -37.86 1.22
CA LEU A 390 11.97 -37.62 1.72
C LEU A 390 12.01 -36.92 3.08
N VAL A 391 10.97 -36.17 3.43
CA VAL A 391 10.83 -35.54 4.76
C VAL A 391 9.77 -36.28 5.56
N THR A 392 10.17 -36.89 6.67
CA THR A 392 9.25 -37.67 7.53
C THR A 392 8.38 -36.78 8.40
N ARG A 393 7.27 -37.34 8.87
CA ARG A 393 6.28 -36.63 9.70
C ARG A 393 6.87 -36.06 10.98
N ASN A 394 7.76 -36.80 11.64
CA ASN A 394 8.42 -36.36 12.87
C ASN A 394 9.27 -35.11 12.64
N ARG A 395 10.09 -35.09 11.59
CA ARG A 395 10.90 -33.92 11.20
C ARG A 395 10.05 -32.72 10.84
N PHE A 396 8.91 -32.94 10.17
CA PHE A 396 7.96 -31.89 9.86
C PHE A 396 7.33 -31.28 11.13
N ILE A 397 6.92 -32.10 12.09
CA ILE A 397 6.38 -31.61 13.38
C ILE A 397 7.44 -30.81 14.14
N GLN A 398 8.70 -31.28 14.18
CA GLN A 398 9.81 -30.55 14.80
C GLN A 398 10.05 -29.19 14.11
N LEU A 399 10.07 -29.16 12.78
CA LEU A 399 10.18 -27.92 12.00
C LEU A 399 9.05 -26.94 12.35
N MET A 400 7.81 -27.43 12.39
CA MET A 400 6.64 -26.60 12.68
C MET A 400 6.64 -26.04 14.10
N LYS A 401 7.10 -26.82 15.09
CA LYS A 401 7.30 -26.35 16.47
C LYS A 401 8.35 -25.25 16.57
N THR A 402 9.40 -25.32 15.75
CA THR A 402 10.45 -24.28 15.68
C THR A 402 9.96 -23.02 14.96
N LEU A 403 9.16 -23.16 13.91
CA LEU A 403 8.60 -22.05 13.13
C LEU A 403 7.57 -21.22 13.92
N ASP A 404 6.71 -21.89 14.69
CA ASP A 404 5.64 -21.24 15.42
C ASP A 404 5.27 -22.06 16.66
N LYS A 405 5.80 -21.65 17.81
CA LYS A 405 5.64 -22.35 19.09
C LYS A 405 4.19 -22.36 19.60
N GLU A 406 3.36 -21.44 19.12
CA GLU A 406 1.97 -21.25 19.61
C GLU A 406 0.92 -21.85 18.65
N LYS A 407 1.35 -22.47 17.55
CA LYS A 407 0.42 -23.00 16.55
C LYS A 407 -0.32 -24.22 17.09
N ASN A 408 -1.65 -24.21 16.96
CA ASN A 408 -2.49 -25.32 17.41
C ASN A 408 -2.04 -26.63 16.72
N PRO A 409 -1.75 -27.72 17.46
CA PRO A 409 -1.30 -28.99 16.88
C PRO A 409 -2.29 -29.56 15.85
N ALA A 410 -3.59 -29.30 16.00
CA ALA A 410 -4.59 -29.68 15.02
C ALA A 410 -4.35 -29.03 13.65
N LEU A 411 -3.89 -27.77 13.63
CA LEU A 411 -3.60 -27.05 12.40
C LEU A 411 -2.34 -27.59 11.71
N ILE A 412 -1.36 -28.07 12.48
CA ILE A 412 -0.16 -28.74 11.95
C ILE A 412 -0.56 -30.06 11.28
N ASN A 413 -1.45 -30.83 11.90
CA ASN A 413 -1.98 -32.08 11.32
C ASN A 413 -2.77 -31.82 10.02
N VAL A 414 -3.62 -30.79 9.99
CA VAL A 414 -4.33 -30.40 8.77
C VAL A 414 -3.35 -29.99 7.67
N LEU A 415 -2.31 -29.23 8.01
CA LEU A 415 -1.29 -28.82 7.05
C LEU A 415 -0.53 -30.02 6.48
N TRP A 416 -0.22 -31.01 7.31
CA TRP A 416 0.37 -32.28 6.88
C TRP A 416 -0.51 -33.00 5.86
N ILE A 417 -1.78 -33.23 6.19
CA ILE A 417 -2.76 -33.92 5.32
C ILE A 417 -2.94 -33.21 3.96
N VAL A 418 -2.86 -31.87 3.95
CA VAL A 418 -3.00 -31.09 2.71
C VAL A 418 -1.71 -31.12 1.87
N LEU A 419 -0.55 -31.34 2.51
CA LEU A 419 0.74 -31.43 1.83
C LEU A 419 1.00 -32.82 1.25
N ASP A 420 0.74 -33.86 2.04
CA ASP A 420 0.86 -35.28 1.69
C ASP A 420 -0.34 -35.69 0.83
N GLY A 421 -0.25 -35.38 -0.46
CA GLY A 421 -1.35 -35.62 -1.40
C GLY A 421 -1.45 -37.08 -1.83
N ASP A 422 -0.34 -37.80 -1.77
CA ASP A 422 -0.23 -39.21 -2.14
C ASP A 422 -0.44 -40.18 -0.96
N ARG A 423 -0.58 -39.64 0.27
CA ARG A 423 -0.74 -40.41 1.52
C ARG A 423 0.43 -41.36 1.76
N SER A 424 1.63 -40.96 1.35
CA SER A 424 2.85 -41.76 1.48
C SER A 424 3.48 -41.66 2.88
N ASP A 425 2.90 -40.85 3.78
CA ASP A 425 3.41 -40.53 5.12
C ASP A 425 4.82 -39.92 5.11
N ALA A 426 5.27 -39.41 3.96
CA ALA A 426 6.52 -38.71 3.79
C ALA A 426 6.42 -37.68 2.67
N LEU A 427 6.94 -36.46 2.88
CA LEU A 427 6.83 -35.40 1.89
C LEU A 427 7.95 -35.51 0.85
N ASP A 428 7.55 -35.54 -0.42
CA ASP A 428 8.46 -35.41 -1.54
C ASP A 428 8.91 -33.95 -1.74
N ARG A 429 9.82 -33.72 -2.68
CA ARG A 429 10.30 -32.37 -2.98
C ARG A 429 9.18 -31.48 -3.53
N ALA A 430 8.29 -31.99 -4.37
CA ALA A 430 7.27 -31.19 -5.04
C ALA A 430 6.18 -30.74 -4.05
N GLU A 431 5.82 -31.59 -3.10
CA GLU A 431 4.90 -31.35 -2.00
C GLU A 431 5.49 -30.36 -1.01
N PHE A 432 6.73 -30.57 -0.56
CA PHE A 432 7.38 -29.64 0.38
C PHE A 432 7.48 -28.22 -0.17
N LEU A 433 7.66 -28.04 -1.48
CA LEU A 433 7.70 -26.72 -2.11
C LEU A 433 6.37 -25.94 -2.01
N LYS A 434 5.23 -26.62 -1.75
CA LYS A 434 3.92 -25.98 -1.55
C LYS A 434 3.76 -25.44 -0.12
N LEU A 435 4.62 -25.84 0.82
CA LEU A 435 4.53 -25.49 2.25
C LEU A 435 4.41 -23.99 2.48
N ALA A 436 5.29 -23.18 1.89
CA ALA A 436 5.26 -21.73 2.12
C ALA A 436 4.08 -21.01 1.44
N ASP A 437 3.37 -21.65 0.51
CA ASP A 437 2.10 -21.12 -0.01
C ASP A 437 0.96 -21.41 0.97
N LEU A 438 0.94 -22.62 1.53
CA LEU A 438 -0.06 -23.03 2.53
C LEU A 438 0.10 -22.31 3.87
N LEU A 439 1.33 -22.01 4.29
CA LEU A 439 1.60 -21.23 5.52
C LEU A 439 1.03 -19.80 5.46
N ASN A 440 0.80 -19.26 4.27
CA ASN A 440 0.20 -17.94 4.06
C ASN A 440 -1.34 -17.98 4.02
N VAL A 441 -1.95 -19.16 4.05
CA VAL A 441 -3.41 -19.30 4.08
C VAL A 441 -3.89 -19.10 5.52
N GLU A 442 -4.68 -18.03 5.74
CA GLU A 442 -5.39 -17.85 7.01
C GLU A 442 -6.42 -18.96 7.20
N VAL A 443 -6.17 -19.85 8.15
CA VAL A 443 -7.15 -20.85 8.56
C VAL A 443 -8.06 -20.24 9.62
N SER A 444 -9.21 -19.74 9.19
CA SER A 444 -10.25 -19.31 10.12
C SER A 444 -11.02 -20.53 10.62
N ALA A 445 -10.75 -20.95 11.86
CA ALA A 445 -11.65 -21.86 12.54
C ALA A 445 -13.00 -21.14 12.71
N VAL A 446 -14.05 -21.64 12.06
CA VAL A 446 -15.42 -21.17 12.27
C VAL A 446 -15.89 -21.78 13.59
N VAL A 447 -15.45 -21.19 14.70
CA VAL A 447 -16.03 -21.53 16.00
C VAL A 447 -17.41 -20.87 16.01
N ASP A 448 -18.46 -21.68 15.89
CA ASP A 448 -19.83 -21.25 16.17
C ASP A 448 -19.96 -21.00 17.68
N ARG A 449 -19.32 -19.91 18.16
CA ARG A 449 -19.49 -19.46 19.53
C ARG A 449 -20.90 -18.91 19.65
N VAL A 450 -21.66 -19.45 20.60
CA VAL A 450 -22.92 -18.84 21.06
C VAL A 450 -22.60 -17.39 21.47
N PRO A 451 -23.38 -16.39 21.05
CA PRO A 451 -23.13 -15.01 21.45
C PRO A 451 -23.14 -14.86 22.98
N LEU A 452 -22.42 -13.86 23.51
CA LEU A 452 -22.25 -13.65 24.96
C LEU A 452 -23.58 -13.63 25.74
N ILE A 453 -24.64 -13.11 25.13
CA ILE A 453 -25.99 -13.06 25.71
C ILE A 453 -26.61 -14.45 25.85
N GLY A 454 -26.28 -15.39 24.95
CA GLY A 454 -26.69 -16.79 25.09
C GLY A 454 -25.97 -17.52 26.23
N HIS A 455 -24.79 -17.05 26.64
CA HIS A 455 -24.08 -17.57 27.81
C HIS A 455 -24.53 -16.90 29.12
N LEU A 456 -24.86 -15.60 29.09
CA LEU A 456 -25.29 -14.84 30.27
C LEU A 456 -26.77 -15.09 30.63
N PHE A 457 -27.65 -15.23 29.62
CA PHE A 457 -29.09 -15.46 29.79
C PHE A 457 -29.63 -16.52 28.81
N PRO A 458 -29.33 -17.82 29.04
CA PRO A 458 -29.71 -18.90 28.12
C PRO A 458 -31.23 -19.05 27.95
N LYS A 459 -32.02 -18.74 28.98
CA LYS A 459 -33.50 -18.80 28.92
C LYS A 459 -34.10 -17.70 28.03
N LEU A 460 -33.50 -16.51 28.02
CA LEU A 460 -33.96 -15.37 27.23
C LEU A 460 -33.60 -15.54 25.74
N TYR A 461 -32.40 -16.06 25.46
CA TYR A 461 -31.92 -16.30 24.10
C TYR A 461 -32.64 -17.48 23.41
N ASN A 462 -33.05 -18.51 24.16
CA ASN A 462 -33.81 -19.63 23.63
C ASN A 462 -35.33 -19.41 23.57
N SER A 463 -35.81 -18.26 24.04
CA SER A 463 -37.22 -17.89 23.99
C SER A 463 -37.74 -17.76 22.55
N LEU A 464 -39.04 -17.98 22.35
CA LEU A 464 -39.73 -17.80 21.07
C LEU A 464 -39.48 -16.41 20.42
N PRO A 465 -39.57 -15.27 21.16
CA PRO A 465 -39.31 -13.95 20.57
C PRO A 465 -37.85 -13.77 20.15
N SER A 466 -36.86 -14.26 20.92
CA SER A 466 -35.45 -14.16 20.53
C SER A 466 -35.13 -14.99 19.29
N ARG A 467 -35.71 -16.19 19.17
CA ARG A 467 -35.61 -17.02 17.95
C ARG A 467 -36.25 -16.35 16.74
N PHE A 468 -37.38 -15.66 16.93
CA PHE A 468 -38.02 -14.88 15.88
C PHE A 468 -37.12 -13.72 15.41
N VAL A 469 -36.60 -12.91 16.34
CA VAL A 469 -35.65 -11.82 16.03
C VAL A 469 -34.41 -12.36 15.31
N CYS A 470 -33.84 -13.47 15.77
CA CYS A 470 -32.72 -14.12 15.10
C CYS A 470 -33.04 -14.55 13.67
N ARG A 471 -34.27 -15.03 13.41
CA ARG A 471 -34.73 -15.42 12.08
C ARG A 471 -34.90 -14.20 11.17
N VAL A 472 -35.51 -13.14 11.68
CA VAL A 472 -35.74 -11.87 10.94
C VAL A 472 -34.42 -11.22 10.56
N VAL A 473 -33.50 -11.01 11.51
CA VAL A 473 -32.21 -10.33 11.27
C VAL A 473 -31.30 -11.12 10.32
N LYS A 474 -31.40 -12.46 10.31
CA LYS A 474 -30.65 -13.30 9.36
C LYS A 474 -31.27 -13.32 7.95
N HIS A 475 -32.53 -12.92 7.81
CA HIS A 475 -33.22 -12.93 6.54
C HIS A 475 -32.70 -11.82 5.61
N LYS A 476 -32.62 -12.09 4.31
CA LYS A 476 -32.16 -11.10 3.32
C LYS A 476 -33.08 -9.86 3.26
N ALA A 477 -34.38 -10.04 3.50
CA ALA A 477 -35.34 -8.93 3.49
C ALA A 477 -35.03 -7.86 4.55
N PHE A 478 -34.48 -8.25 5.72
CA PHE A 478 -34.06 -7.28 6.74
C PHE A 478 -32.95 -6.37 6.22
N GLN A 479 -31.98 -6.93 5.49
CA GLN A 479 -30.90 -6.15 4.89
C GLN A 479 -31.45 -5.20 3.80
N ILE A 480 -32.30 -5.74 2.91
CA ILE A 480 -32.92 -4.94 1.84
C ILE A 480 -33.78 -3.80 2.40
N PHE A 481 -34.51 -4.04 3.49
CA PHE A 481 -35.33 -3.01 4.15
C PHE A 481 -34.49 -1.82 4.61
N PHE A 482 -33.39 -2.08 5.34
CA PHE A 482 -32.52 -1.00 5.82
C PHE A 482 -31.71 -0.33 4.70
N ASP A 483 -31.42 -1.05 3.61
CA ASP A 483 -30.83 -0.45 2.42
C ASP A 483 -31.82 0.52 1.72
N ILE A 484 -33.09 0.13 1.60
CA ILE A 484 -34.16 1.01 1.08
C ILE A 484 -34.36 2.20 2.02
N LEU A 485 -34.37 2.00 3.33
CA LEU A 485 -34.49 3.09 4.31
C LEU A 485 -33.34 4.10 4.18
N THR A 486 -32.12 3.61 3.95
CA THR A 486 -30.94 4.46 3.68
C THR A 486 -31.12 5.27 2.41
N LEU A 487 -31.69 4.68 1.36
CA LEU A 487 -31.99 5.38 0.10
C LEU A 487 -33.08 6.44 0.27
N ILE A 488 -34.14 6.15 1.02
CA ILE A 488 -35.21 7.12 1.30
C ILE A 488 -34.65 8.30 2.09
N ASN A 489 -33.84 8.04 3.13
CA ASN A 489 -33.16 9.09 3.89
C ASN A 489 -32.31 10.00 2.98
N ALA A 490 -31.64 9.44 1.96
CA ALA A 490 -30.89 10.20 0.96
C ALA A 490 -31.77 11.21 0.20
N ILE A 491 -32.95 10.75 -0.22
CA ILE A 491 -33.90 11.56 -0.98
C ILE A 491 -34.46 12.67 -0.10
N VAL A 492 -34.75 12.38 1.17
CA VAL A 492 -35.17 13.39 2.14
C VAL A 492 -34.09 14.46 2.30
N ILE A 493 -32.82 14.07 2.51
CA ILE A 493 -31.69 15.02 2.62
C ILE A 493 -31.54 15.86 1.34
N ALA A 494 -31.76 15.27 0.16
CA ALA A 494 -31.65 15.99 -1.11
C ALA A 494 -32.78 17.01 -1.34
N ILE A 495 -33.95 16.80 -0.72
CA ILE A 495 -35.11 17.70 -0.80
C ILE A 495 -35.09 18.74 0.33
N ALA A 496 -34.50 18.39 1.47
CA ALA A 496 -34.41 19.25 2.64
C ALA A 496 -33.75 20.59 2.27
N THR A 497 -34.45 21.68 2.58
CA THR A 497 -33.92 23.03 2.48
C THR A 497 -33.65 23.56 3.89
N PRO A 498 -32.76 24.55 4.09
CA PRO A 498 -32.46 25.09 5.41
C PRO A 498 -33.67 25.67 6.18
N ALA A 499 -34.86 25.72 5.58
CA ALA A 499 -36.09 26.25 6.16
C ALA A 499 -37.17 25.16 6.39
N SER A 500 -36.83 23.87 6.28
CA SER A 500 -37.81 22.79 6.49
C SER A 500 -37.87 22.34 7.95
N ASP A 501 -38.96 22.68 8.64
CA ASP A 501 -39.23 22.31 10.05
C ASP A 501 -39.26 20.79 10.31
N TRP A 502 -39.44 19.98 9.26
CA TRP A 502 -39.52 18.52 9.38
C TRP A 502 -38.15 17.82 9.38
N ASP A 503 -37.04 18.55 9.13
CA ASP A 503 -35.70 17.93 9.00
C ASP A 503 -35.24 17.30 10.32
N GLU A 504 -35.37 18.03 11.43
CA GLU A 504 -34.98 17.57 12.77
C GLU A 504 -35.74 16.30 13.19
N ILE A 505 -37.07 16.31 13.05
CA ILE A 505 -37.92 15.17 13.39
C ILE A 505 -37.53 13.95 12.54
N THR A 506 -37.33 14.18 11.24
CA THR A 506 -36.99 13.11 10.30
C THR A 506 -35.61 12.52 10.58
N GLU A 507 -34.65 13.35 10.99
CA GLU A 507 -33.33 12.90 11.41
C GLU A 507 -33.40 11.95 12.61
N TRP A 508 -34.12 12.33 13.67
CA TRP A 508 -34.28 11.50 14.86
C TRP A 508 -34.95 10.16 14.54
N ILE A 509 -35.96 10.17 13.66
CA ILE A 509 -36.63 8.94 13.19
C ILE A 509 -35.64 8.02 12.48
N PHE A 510 -34.89 8.53 11.50
CA PHE A 510 -33.92 7.73 10.76
C PHE A 510 -32.77 7.25 11.66
N LEU A 511 -32.23 8.11 12.52
CA LEU A 511 -31.19 7.76 13.47
C LEU A 511 -31.65 6.63 14.40
N SER A 512 -32.86 6.70 14.93
CA SER A 512 -33.46 5.66 15.78
C SER A 512 -33.54 4.30 15.05
N PHE A 513 -34.01 4.29 13.80
CA PHE A 513 -34.05 3.06 12.99
C PHE A 513 -32.66 2.47 12.78
N PHE A 514 -31.64 3.29 12.51
CA PHE A 514 -30.27 2.82 12.28
C PHE A 514 -29.59 2.33 13.57
N VAL A 515 -29.84 2.98 14.70
CA VAL A 515 -29.39 2.50 16.02
C VAL A 515 -30.04 1.16 16.36
N LEU A 516 -31.34 1.02 16.07
CA LEU A 516 -32.07 -0.24 16.22
C LEU A 516 -31.47 -1.35 15.33
N GLU A 517 -31.14 -1.04 14.07
CA GLU A 517 -30.51 -1.98 13.14
C GLU A 517 -29.20 -2.56 13.71
N ILE A 518 -28.30 -1.68 14.16
CA ILE A 518 -27.01 -2.07 14.74
C ILE A 518 -27.23 -2.90 15.99
N THR A 519 -28.14 -2.49 16.87
CA THR A 519 -28.42 -3.19 18.13
C THR A 519 -28.92 -4.61 17.86
N LEU A 520 -29.85 -4.78 16.91
CA LEU A 520 -30.37 -6.08 16.49
C LEU A 520 -29.28 -6.95 15.84
N LYS A 521 -28.43 -6.37 14.98
CA LYS A 521 -27.29 -7.08 14.37
C LYS A 521 -26.28 -7.53 15.41
N LEU A 522 -25.95 -6.67 16.38
CA LEU A 522 -25.01 -6.95 17.46
C LEU A 522 -25.55 -8.06 18.37
N TYR A 523 -26.84 -8.03 18.69
CA TYR A 523 -27.54 -9.07 19.46
C TYR A 523 -27.47 -10.45 18.79
N VAL A 524 -27.81 -10.53 17.49
CA VAL A 524 -27.91 -11.81 16.76
C VAL A 524 -26.55 -12.37 16.36
N GLN A 525 -25.61 -11.53 15.92
CA GLN A 525 -24.31 -11.98 15.43
C GLN A 525 -23.28 -12.14 16.55
N GLY A 526 -23.45 -11.41 17.67
CA GLY A 526 -22.46 -11.25 18.72
C GLY A 526 -21.33 -10.28 18.30
N ALA A 527 -20.74 -9.59 19.29
CA ALA A 527 -19.69 -8.59 19.06
C ALA A 527 -18.53 -9.13 18.19
N SER A 528 -18.05 -10.35 18.45
CA SER A 528 -16.91 -10.92 17.71
C SER A 528 -17.17 -11.11 16.21
N ARG A 529 -18.38 -11.53 15.82
CA ARG A 529 -18.71 -11.71 14.39
C ARG A 529 -19.08 -10.38 13.73
N PHE A 530 -19.71 -9.49 14.49
CA PHE A 530 -20.08 -8.15 14.03
C PHE A 530 -18.84 -7.32 13.64
N PHE A 531 -17.86 -7.20 14.55
CA PHE A 531 -16.64 -6.40 14.31
C PHE A 531 -15.66 -7.01 13.30
N LYS A 532 -15.84 -8.27 12.89
CA LYS A 532 -15.05 -8.87 11.80
C LYS A 532 -15.46 -8.41 10.40
N ARG A 533 -16.67 -7.86 10.24
CA ARG A 533 -17.18 -7.39 8.95
C ARG A 533 -16.93 -5.90 8.80
N MET A 534 -16.07 -5.50 7.85
CA MET A 534 -15.70 -4.09 7.61
C MET A 534 -16.90 -3.14 7.52
N TRP A 535 -17.96 -3.52 6.80
CA TRP A 535 -19.15 -2.70 6.63
C TRP A 535 -19.96 -2.51 7.91
N ASN A 536 -20.01 -3.51 8.79
CA ASN A 536 -20.67 -3.39 10.09
C ASN A 536 -19.87 -2.47 11.03
N VAL A 537 -18.54 -2.55 10.99
CA VAL A 537 -17.66 -1.68 11.77
C VAL A 537 -17.83 -0.22 11.34
N PHE A 538 -17.83 0.03 10.03
CA PHE A 538 -18.08 1.37 9.49
C PHE A 538 -19.42 1.94 9.95
N ASP A 539 -20.49 1.16 9.80
CA ASP A 539 -21.85 1.53 10.22
C ASP A 539 -21.92 1.88 11.72
N PHE A 540 -21.27 1.05 12.56
CA PHE A 540 -21.19 1.28 14.00
C PHE A 540 -20.51 2.60 14.36
N PHE A 541 -19.40 2.94 13.71
CA PHE A 541 -18.73 4.21 13.97
C PHE A 541 -19.49 5.41 13.43
N VAL A 542 -20.07 5.32 12.23
CA VAL A 542 -20.83 6.43 11.63
C VAL A 542 -22.10 6.73 12.42
N ILE A 543 -22.91 5.71 12.72
CA ILE A 543 -24.16 5.87 13.47
C ILE A 543 -23.87 6.14 14.94
N GLY A 544 -22.84 5.51 15.52
CA GLY A 544 -22.41 5.78 16.89
C GLY A 544 -21.92 7.21 17.09
N ALA A 545 -21.10 7.74 16.17
CA ALA A 545 -20.68 9.13 16.20
C ALA A 545 -21.87 10.08 16.04
N ALA A 546 -22.78 9.81 15.08
CA ALA A 546 -23.98 10.62 14.89
C ALA A 546 -24.89 10.63 16.13
N PHE A 547 -25.05 9.48 16.80
CA PHE A 547 -25.83 9.37 18.02
C PHE A 547 -25.21 10.12 19.20
N ILE A 548 -23.89 10.01 19.39
CA ILE A 548 -23.17 10.74 20.45
C ILE A 548 -23.25 12.25 20.21
N MET A 549 -23.06 12.69 18.96
CA MET A 549 -23.13 14.10 18.61
C MET A 549 -24.54 14.67 18.78
N ALA A 550 -25.59 13.94 18.35
CA ALA A 550 -26.97 14.35 18.55
C ALA A 550 -27.36 14.48 20.03
N ILE A 551 -26.85 13.59 20.90
CA ILE A 551 -27.03 13.72 22.35
C ILE A 551 -26.22 14.90 22.91
N ALA A 552 -25.01 15.11 22.44
CA ALA A 552 -24.15 16.19 22.91
C ALA A 552 -24.73 17.57 22.58
N GLU A 553 -25.40 17.69 21.43
CA GLU A 553 -26.13 18.89 21.00
C GLU A 553 -27.31 19.19 21.93
N GLU A 554 -28.13 18.19 22.26
CA GLU A 554 -29.28 18.35 23.18
C GLU A 554 -28.85 18.76 24.60
N ILE A 555 -27.61 18.45 25.01
CA ILE A 555 -27.10 18.73 26.35
C ILE A 555 -26.39 20.10 26.45
N LYS A 556 -25.90 20.66 25.33
CA LYS A 556 -25.10 21.90 25.33
C LYS A 556 -25.87 23.07 24.70
N ASP A 557 -26.25 24.03 25.54
CA ASP A 557 -26.93 25.28 25.17
C ASP A 557 -26.02 26.38 24.56
N ASP A 558 -24.73 26.11 24.30
CA ASP A 558 -23.77 27.15 23.85
C ASP A 558 -23.61 27.22 22.32
N ASP A 559 -23.76 28.42 21.77
CA ASP A 559 -23.99 28.71 20.34
C ASP A 559 -22.78 28.53 19.40
N ASP A 560 -21.53 28.61 19.89
CA ASP A 560 -20.34 28.78 19.03
C ASP A 560 -19.68 27.45 18.59
N ASP A 561 -19.67 26.43 19.46
CA ASP A 561 -19.22 25.06 19.12
C ASP A 561 -20.27 24.27 18.31
N SER A 562 -21.53 24.72 18.36
CA SER A 562 -22.69 24.04 17.77
C SER A 562 -22.66 24.05 16.24
N ARG A 563 -22.10 25.10 15.61
CA ARG A 563 -21.97 25.15 14.15
C ARG A 563 -21.04 24.07 13.58
N LEU A 564 -19.90 23.83 14.24
CA LEU A 564 -18.98 22.77 13.82
C LEU A 564 -19.57 21.38 14.06
N ALA A 565 -20.33 21.21 15.15
CA ALA A 565 -21.04 19.97 15.44
C ALA A 565 -22.12 19.68 14.39
N LEU A 566 -22.92 20.69 14.02
CA LEU A 566 -23.93 20.63 12.96
C LEU A 566 -23.32 20.28 11.59
N ASP A 567 -22.23 20.94 11.21
CA ASP A 567 -21.52 20.65 9.94
C ASP A 567 -21.02 19.20 9.89
N VAL A 568 -20.49 18.70 11.02
CA VAL A 568 -20.03 17.31 11.13
C VAL A 568 -21.20 16.33 11.07
N LEU A 569 -22.32 16.64 11.74
CA LEU A 569 -23.55 15.83 11.69
C LEU A 569 -24.08 15.71 10.27
N LEU A 570 -24.14 16.82 9.52
CA LEU A 570 -24.53 16.83 8.10
C LEU A 570 -23.66 15.89 7.26
N VAL A 571 -22.34 15.91 7.46
CA VAL A 571 -21.42 15.00 6.77
C VAL A 571 -21.68 13.54 7.17
N LEU A 572 -21.86 13.25 8.47
CA LEU A 572 -22.17 11.90 8.97
C LEU A 572 -23.50 11.37 8.41
N ARG A 573 -24.52 12.22 8.21
CA ARG A 573 -25.79 11.85 7.57
C ARG A 573 -25.56 11.35 6.14
N VAL A 574 -24.77 12.07 5.35
CA VAL A 574 -24.45 11.70 3.96
C VAL A 574 -23.58 10.45 3.89
N LEU A 575 -22.67 10.26 4.86
CA LEU A 575 -21.80 9.07 4.92
C LEU A 575 -22.59 7.75 5.06
N ARG A 576 -23.83 7.78 5.56
CA ARG A 576 -24.71 6.59 5.61
C ARG A 576 -24.92 5.97 4.22
N LEU A 577 -24.88 6.77 3.14
CA LEU A 577 -25.03 6.30 1.76
C LEU A 577 -23.90 5.39 1.30
N VAL A 578 -22.72 5.51 1.91
CA VAL A 578 -21.56 4.65 1.61
C VAL A 578 -21.90 3.18 1.89
N LYS A 579 -22.83 2.89 2.81
CA LYS A 579 -23.33 1.53 3.08
C LYS A 579 -23.87 0.81 1.84
N ILE A 580 -24.49 1.54 0.91
CA ILE A 580 -25.07 0.96 -0.32
C ILE A 580 -23.98 0.27 -1.17
N ILE A 581 -22.76 0.83 -1.16
CA ILE A 581 -21.57 0.24 -1.80
C ILE A 581 -21.29 -1.15 -1.23
N GLY A 582 -21.54 -1.35 0.06
CA GLY A 582 -21.39 -2.61 0.77
C GLY A 582 -22.52 -3.60 0.57
N SER A 583 -23.68 -3.19 0.05
CA SER A 583 -24.79 -4.10 -0.24
C SER A 583 -24.65 -4.73 -1.63
N ILE A 584 -24.31 -3.91 -2.63
CA ILE A 584 -24.24 -4.32 -4.05
C ILE A 584 -22.97 -5.14 -4.35
N ASP A 585 -23.14 -6.37 -4.83
CA ASP A 585 -22.02 -7.29 -5.09
C ASP A 585 -21.00 -6.77 -6.10
N ARG A 586 -21.44 -6.03 -7.12
CA ARG A 586 -20.54 -5.41 -8.12
C ARG A 586 -19.61 -4.38 -7.46
N PHE A 587 -20.14 -3.56 -6.54
CA PHE A 587 -19.35 -2.56 -5.82
C PHE A 587 -18.41 -3.18 -4.78
N LYS A 588 -18.78 -4.32 -4.18
CA LYS A 588 -17.86 -5.08 -3.33
C LYS A 588 -16.58 -5.49 -4.08
N VAL A 589 -16.66 -5.82 -5.37
CA VAL A 589 -15.49 -6.14 -6.20
C VAL A 589 -14.59 -4.92 -6.36
N ILE A 590 -15.17 -3.73 -6.59
CA ILE A 590 -14.44 -2.46 -6.71
C ILE A 590 -13.75 -2.12 -5.38
N VAL A 591 -14.48 -2.14 -4.26
CA VAL A 591 -13.90 -1.86 -2.94
C VAL A 591 -12.80 -2.87 -2.60
N HIS A 592 -13.03 -4.15 -2.87
CA HIS A 592 -12.01 -5.19 -2.64
C HIS A 592 -10.76 -5.00 -3.52
N THR A 593 -10.92 -4.54 -4.76
CA THR A 593 -9.76 -4.22 -5.62
C THR A 593 -9.02 -2.99 -5.12
N ILE A 594 -9.73 -1.92 -4.73
CA ILE A 594 -9.14 -0.72 -4.10
C ILE A 594 -8.40 -1.09 -2.81
N SER A 595 -9.00 -1.86 -1.89
CA SER A 595 -8.35 -2.27 -0.64
C SER A 595 -7.12 -3.14 -0.86
N LYS A 596 -7.08 -3.95 -1.93
CA LYS A 596 -5.89 -4.73 -2.29
C LYS A 596 -4.79 -3.90 -2.93
N ILE A 597 -5.16 -2.91 -3.73
CA ILE A 597 -4.21 -1.99 -4.38
C ILE A 597 -3.73 -0.93 -3.38
N GLY A 598 -4.54 -0.55 -2.40
CA GLY A 598 -4.30 0.52 -1.43
C GLY A 598 -2.92 0.48 -0.78
N PRO A 599 -2.48 -0.63 -0.17
CA PRO A 599 -1.12 -0.75 0.36
C PRO A 599 -0.04 -0.51 -0.68
N SER A 600 -0.23 -1.00 -1.91
CA SER A 600 0.70 -0.77 -3.01
C SER A 600 0.67 0.69 -3.47
N LEU A 601 -0.50 1.33 -3.53
CA LEU A 601 -0.65 2.73 -3.90
C LEU A 601 -0.06 3.66 -2.85
N LEU A 602 -0.22 3.35 -1.56
CA LEU A 602 0.42 4.05 -0.45
C LEU A 602 1.95 4.03 -0.56
N THR A 603 2.55 2.97 -1.11
CA THR A 603 4.00 2.97 -1.40
C THR A 603 4.39 4.01 -2.45
N TYR A 604 3.59 4.19 -3.49
CA TYR A 604 3.80 5.23 -4.50
C TYR A 604 3.47 6.63 -3.96
N GLY A 605 2.42 6.75 -3.15
CA GLY A 605 2.06 7.96 -2.42
C GLY A 605 3.18 8.41 -1.48
N GLY A 606 3.84 7.47 -0.79
CA GLY A 606 5.03 7.76 0.03
C GLY A 606 6.19 8.31 -0.80
N VAL A 607 6.45 7.75 -1.99
CA VAL A 607 7.47 8.26 -2.92
C VAL A 607 7.11 9.67 -3.43
N LEU A 608 5.85 9.91 -3.79
CA LEU A 608 5.37 11.22 -4.24
C LEU A 608 5.43 12.27 -3.13
N LEU A 609 4.98 11.93 -1.92
CA LEU A 609 5.06 12.78 -0.74
C LEU A 609 6.52 13.12 -0.42
N SER A 610 7.42 12.16 -0.59
CA SER A 610 8.85 12.36 -0.41
C SER A 610 9.45 13.38 -1.39
N ARG A 611 8.99 13.34 -2.65
CA ARG A 611 9.35 14.32 -3.69
C ARG A 611 8.68 15.67 -3.42
N ALA A 612 7.43 15.69 -2.96
CA ALA A 612 6.70 16.90 -2.61
C ALA A 612 7.39 17.64 -1.45
N VAL A 613 7.78 16.94 -0.38
CA VAL A 613 8.54 17.52 0.74
C VAL A 613 9.89 18.07 0.27
N GLY A 614 10.63 17.33 -0.57
CA GLY A 614 11.89 17.81 -1.14
C GLY A 614 11.74 19.04 -2.04
N THR A 615 10.70 19.09 -2.88
CA THR A 615 10.43 20.21 -3.80
C THR A 615 9.85 21.43 -3.10
N VAL A 616 9.00 21.26 -2.08
CA VAL A 616 8.52 22.36 -1.23
C VAL A 616 9.67 22.96 -0.43
N SER A 617 10.56 22.12 0.10
CA SER A 617 11.78 22.57 0.79
C SER A 617 12.69 23.37 -0.14
N ALA A 618 12.91 22.88 -1.37
CA ALA A 618 13.74 23.56 -2.36
C ALA A 618 13.11 24.86 -2.90
N ARG A 619 11.79 24.87 -3.17
CA ARG A 619 11.08 26.06 -3.67
C ARG A 619 11.02 27.18 -2.63
N ARG A 620 10.80 26.85 -1.35
CA ARG A 620 10.77 27.86 -0.29
C ARG A 620 12.18 28.38 0.05
N ALA A 621 13.23 27.57 -0.11
CA ALA A 621 14.62 28.04 -0.06
C ALA A 621 14.94 29.03 -1.20
N ASN A 622 14.50 28.74 -2.43
CA ASN A 622 14.67 29.64 -3.57
C ASN A 622 13.84 30.94 -3.46
N MET A 623 12.61 30.87 -2.94
CA MET A 623 11.81 32.07 -2.65
C MET A 623 12.40 32.91 -1.52
N GLY A 624 13.03 32.28 -0.52
CA GLY A 624 13.81 32.97 0.50
C GLY A 624 15.04 33.69 -0.10
N LEU A 625 15.74 33.07 -1.05
CA LEU A 625 16.86 33.69 -1.76
C LEU A 625 16.42 34.89 -2.62
N THR A 626 15.29 34.82 -3.33
CA THR A 626 14.77 35.95 -4.11
C THR A 626 14.24 37.08 -3.22
N ALA A 627 13.63 36.76 -2.08
CA ALA A 627 13.23 37.75 -1.08
C ALA A 627 14.44 38.39 -0.36
N CYS A 628 15.50 37.63 -0.10
CA CYS A 628 16.70 38.16 0.56
C CYS A 628 17.57 38.99 -0.41
N THR A 629 17.64 38.61 -1.69
CA THR A 629 18.30 39.41 -2.73
C THR A 629 17.51 40.69 -3.03
N SER A 630 16.18 40.65 -3.05
CA SER A 630 15.35 41.86 -3.19
C SER A 630 15.43 42.77 -1.95
N ALA A 631 15.46 42.21 -0.74
CA ALA A 631 15.65 42.96 0.50
C ALA A 631 17.05 43.60 0.61
N ARG A 632 18.12 42.90 0.21
CA ARG A 632 19.47 43.49 0.09
C ARG A 632 19.55 44.56 -0.98
N ARG A 633 18.84 44.41 -2.11
CA ARG A 633 18.68 45.47 -3.12
C ARG A 633 17.97 46.70 -2.54
N MET A 634 16.91 46.49 -1.77
CA MET A 634 16.17 47.58 -1.10
C MET A 634 16.98 48.28 0.00
N GLN A 635 17.76 47.54 0.79
CA GLN A 635 18.68 48.11 1.78
C GLN A 635 19.86 48.83 1.11
N GLY A 636 20.41 48.30 0.02
CA GLY A 636 21.41 48.97 -0.81
C GLY A 636 20.89 50.27 -1.43
N CYS A 637 19.65 50.28 -1.94
CA CYS A 637 19.00 51.50 -2.43
C CYS A 637 18.72 52.51 -1.32
N ARG A 638 18.32 52.08 -0.11
CA ARG A 638 18.16 52.98 1.06
C ARG A 638 19.49 53.55 1.56
N ALA A 639 20.57 52.78 1.52
CA ALA A 639 21.90 53.25 1.88
C ALA A 639 22.44 54.26 0.85
N ASN A 640 22.23 54.02 -0.44
CA ASN A 640 22.57 54.97 -1.50
C ASN A 640 21.74 56.26 -1.41
N ALA A 641 20.43 56.15 -1.13
CA ALA A 641 19.54 57.31 -0.94
C ALA A 641 19.91 58.16 0.29
N ARG A 642 20.41 57.55 1.38
CA ARG A 642 20.96 58.29 2.54
C ARG A 642 22.36 58.87 2.28
N GLY A 643 23.15 58.24 1.41
CA GLY A 643 24.44 58.74 0.94
C GLY A 643 24.30 59.99 0.07
N THR A 644 23.31 60.01 -0.84
CA THR A 644 22.99 61.19 -1.65
C THR A 644 22.29 62.29 -0.84
N ALA A 645 21.44 61.96 0.13
CA ALA A 645 20.78 62.96 0.99
C ALA A 645 21.72 63.69 1.97
N ARG A 646 22.92 63.16 2.25
CA ARG A 646 23.96 63.86 3.04
C ARG A 646 24.84 64.80 2.21
N GLY A 647 24.70 64.81 0.89
CA GLY A 647 25.41 65.72 -0.03
C GLY A 647 24.64 67.01 -0.37
N THR A 648 23.39 67.14 0.06
CA THR A 648 22.50 68.28 -0.26
C THR A 648 21.76 68.76 0.99
N SER A 649 22.51 69.25 1.97
CA SER A 649 21.96 70.10 3.05
C SER A 649 22.48 71.53 2.91
N ALA A 650 21.98 72.23 1.89
CA ALA A 650 22.04 73.68 1.80
C ALA A 650 20.80 74.19 1.05
N GLY A 651 19.94 74.93 1.78
CA GLY A 651 18.87 75.76 1.23
C GLY A 651 17.58 75.02 0.89
N LEU A 652 16.56 75.12 1.76
CA LEU A 652 15.39 75.96 1.50
C LEU A 652 14.37 75.87 2.64
N GLN A 653 14.07 77.06 3.15
CA GLN A 653 13.06 77.45 4.12
C GLN A 653 11.66 76.86 3.88
N TYR A 654 11.02 76.56 5.01
CA TYR A 654 9.58 76.46 5.23
C TYR A 654 8.81 77.68 4.73
N ILE A 655 7.55 77.45 4.31
CA ILE A 655 6.27 78.12 4.67
C ILE A 655 5.29 78.06 3.47
N PRO A 656 3.97 77.82 3.65
CA PRO A 656 3.25 76.99 4.63
C PRO A 656 2.60 75.74 3.99
#